data_AF-A0A836FST5-F1
#
_entry.id   AF-A0A836FST5-F1
#
_cell.length_a   1.000
_cell.length_b   1.000
_cell.length_c   1.000
_cell.angle_alpha   90.00
_cell.angle_beta   90.00
_cell.angle_gamma   90.00
#
_symmetry.space_group_name_H-M   'P 1'
#
loop_
_entity.id
_entity.type
_entity.pdbx_description
1 polymer ?
#
loop_
_entity_poly.entity_id
_entity_poly.type
_entity_poly.pdbx_seq_one_letter_code
_entity_poly.pdbx_strand_id
1 'polypeptide(L)'
;MFESRIPATAKGDRRDVRVKAGGLGDINRCASSFARVVLVLRSAVAPVPRVARHHEWRANRPLTIEELRDSISSELEGNPPLWITRRPGRYGVDVYINNAMILLEQSNFQSKLKVNGDTMTQVLHIINEVLEPVRSNSMESPVYNPNAFQFLNQSENLNLGDHRVRTFRQQIVIEKKESIYKAEGRFTFFIPVDEGFKPVPRPRLIDRLVIDGHVIPYEVLFTAPTPDNLQYPTLVFSDNLKVVISFSKSQNKVYVQSNTLVGDATHTDGVVLAEIVKGNIPVRNGVVHLIARPLMVVDNTVRGFLEEKEDGPVYKFYETIRDFGDDIMSTISHLHDVTLFAPSNEALNEPNVKQMLQDKNRMKEILKLHYVKERLTLDKIKDKSVSQKSSFPSGDSRDERTESALTWLGAIRKFGFLGLSGLEDKKKVSCGRKETPNVITMHEDCSALINFAQSRLARRAPLGFLQVATAAEKKKLYFNVVQGPMENQTVTVEGGGVNATIITANIAATNGIIHIIDRLLGVPYTTVLDKLRTDPMLNSTYVLGQRRGFNDQLNDTKKRFTYFAPYDYAWKDAANNYPSTTKKLFMTEFSYHAKQILERHLIIADQAYTMAKLKEMSNDTLYLPAARDTLKLRIKEHSENERYDENAIRPETSGYQVEWEGKKIRVIRPDVECTNGIIHVIGSVFLKDSDVRVTGGASLATLAPHLIMILIAKWHL
;
A
#
# COMPACT_ATOMS: atom_id res chain seq x y z
N MET A 1 21.23 -0.25 49.42
CA MET A 1 21.11 -1.48 50.26
C MET A 1 19.88 -2.21 49.75
N PHE A 2 19.92 -3.38 49.12
CA PHE A 2 20.90 -4.45 48.98
C PHE A 2 20.94 -4.90 47.50
N GLU A 3 22.13 -5.16 46.99
CA GLU A 3 22.40 -5.87 45.73
C GLU A 3 22.14 -7.37 45.89
N SER A 4 21.73 -8.06 44.81
CA SER A 4 22.17 -9.45 44.59
C SER A 4 22.36 -9.76 43.11
N ARG A 5 23.63 -9.63 42.73
CA ARG A 5 24.40 -10.12 41.58
C ARG A 5 23.84 -11.35 40.84
N ILE A 6 23.77 -11.21 39.52
CA ILE A 6 23.81 -12.30 38.54
C ILE A 6 25.29 -12.60 38.24
N PRO A 7 25.79 -13.85 38.35
CA PRO A 7 27.09 -14.19 37.78
C PRO A 7 26.92 -14.70 36.34
N ALA A 8 27.61 -14.03 35.42
CA ALA A 8 27.96 -14.58 34.12
C ALA A 8 29.12 -15.57 34.29
N THR A 9 28.99 -16.79 33.77
CA THR A 9 29.99 -17.54 32.96
C THR A 9 29.61 -19.02 32.87
N ALA A 10 29.42 -19.53 31.65
CA ALA A 10 29.94 -20.82 31.17
C ALA A 10 29.53 -21.04 29.70
N LYS A 11 30.45 -20.74 28.78
CA LYS A 11 30.53 -21.43 27.48
C LYS A 11 30.83 -22.90 27.77
N GLY A 12 30.05 -23.83 27.23
CA GLY A 12 30.35 -25.25 27.35
C GLY A 12 29.32 -26.17 26.74
N ASP A 13 29.62 -26.63 25.52
CA ASP A 13 29.34 -27.98 25.03
C ASP A 13 27.93 -28.30 24.48
N ARG A 14 27.84 -28.31 23.14
CA ARG A 14 26.80 -29.06 22.40
C ARG A 14 27.06 -30.55 22.62
N ARG A 15 26.29 -31.19 23.51
CA ARG A 15 26.16 -32.64 23.52
C ARG A 15 24.74 -33.04 23.13
N ASP A 16 24.66 -33.77 22.03
CA ASP A 16 23.51 -34.58 21.64
C ASP A 16 23.08 -35.47 22.81
N VAL A 17 21.95 -35.13 23.43
CA VAL A 17 21.29 -36.03 24.38
C VAL A 17 20.33 -36.91 23.59
N ARG A 18 20.85 -38.04 23.14
CA ARG A 18 20.07 -39.18 22.65
C ARG A 18 19.29 -39.74 23.83
N VAL A 19 18.01 -39.39 23.95
CA VAL A 19 17.12 -39.97 24.98
C VAL A 19 16.94 -41.45 24.65
N LYS A 20 17.61 -42.32 25.42
CA LYS A 20 17.35 -43.76 25.41
C LYS A 20 15.96 -44.01 25.97
N ALA A 21 15.15 -44.74 25.21
CA ALA A 21 13.86 -45.25 25.64
C ALA A 21 14.03 -46.13 26.90
N GLY A 22 13.48 -45.65 28.02
CA GLY A 22 13.38 -46.39 29.26
C GLY A 22 12.11 -45.95 30.00
N GLY A 23 11.15 -46.87 30.10
CA GLY A 23 10.03 -46.87 31.05
C GLY A 23 9.20 -45.60 31.19
N LEU A 24 8.01 -45.59 30.58
CA LEU A 24 6.90 -44.67 30.88
C LEU A 24 6.58 -44.71 32.40
N GLY A 25 7.17 -43.80 33.15
CA GLY A 25 6.74 -43.40 34.48
C GLY A 25 6.08 -42.02 34.38
N ASP A 26 4.76 -42.00 34.44
CA ASP A 26 3.87 -40.85 34.65
C ASP A 26 4.15 -39.57 33.86
N ILE A 27 3.34 -39.36 32.81
CA ILE A 27 3.17 -38.09 32.10
C ILE A 27 2.88 -36.89 33.04
N ASN A 28 2.45 -37.14 34.29
CA ASN A 28 2.29 -36.13 35.33
C ASN A 28 3.61 -35.50 35.83
N ARG A 29 4.80 -36.08 35.57
CA ARG A 29 6.10 -35.53 36.01
C ARG A 29 6.78 -34.58 35.02
N CYS A 30 6.41 -34.62 33.74
CA CYS A 30 7.04 -33.78 32.71
C CYS A 30 6.67 -32.28 32.78
N ALA A 31 5.72 -31.88 33.63
CA ALA A 31 5.23 -30.51 33.74
C ALA A 31 6.09 -29.56 34.60
N SER A 32 7.22 -30.01 35.17
CA SER A 32 7.95 -29.26 36.21
C SER A 32 9.24 -28.53 35.78
N SER A 33 9.60 -28.55 34.50
CA SER A 33 10.72 -27.75 34.01
C SER A 33 10.51 -27.42 32.54
N PHE A 34 10.60 -26.14 32.18
CA PHE A 34 10.32 -25.49 30.88
C PHE A 34 8.87 -25.01 30.69
N ALA A 35 8.75 -23.70 30.42
CA ALA A 35 7.51 -22.99 30.11
C ALA A 35 6.94 -23.41 28.74
N ARG A 36 6.41 -24.63 28.64
CA ARG A 36 5.66 -25.15 27.49
C ARG A 36 4.35 -25.76 28.00
N VAL A 37 3.23 -25.42 27.34
CA VAL A 37 1.88 -25.80 27.76
C VAL A 37 1.46 -27.06 27.01
N VAL A 38 0.79 -27.96 27.73
CA VAL A 38 0.57 -29.35 27.31
C VAL A 38 -0.93 -29.60 27.22
N LEU A 39 -1.43 -29.96 26.03
CA LEU A 39 -2.82 -30.35 25.81
C LEU A 39 -2.93 -31.88 25.76
N VAL A 40 -3.70 -32.46 26.69
CA VAL A 40 -3.86 -33.92 26.83
C VAL A 40 -5.28 -34.32 26.44
N LEU A 41 -5.44 -35.19 25.44
CA LEU A 41 -6.72 -35.71 24.98
C LEU A 41 -6.90 -37.18 25.39
N ARG A 42 -8.00 -37.58 26.03
CA ARG A 42 -8.15 -38.92 26.65
C ARG A 42 -9.45 -39.63 26.26
N SER A 43 -9.47 -40.95 26.40
CA SER A 43 -10.72 -41.75 26.31
C SER A 43 -11.48 -41.67 27.66
N ALA A 44 -12.71 -41.17 27.65
CA ALA A 44 -13.46 -40.84 28.86
C ALA A 44 -14.13 -42.06 29.54
N VAL A 45 -13.65 -42.51 30.73
CA VAL A 45 -14.47 -43.17 31.81
C VAL A 45 -13.80 -43.16 33.21
N ALA A 46 -13.08 -42.11 33.66
CA ALA A 46 -12.62 -42.08 35.06
C ALA A 46 -12.65 -40.67 35.69
N PRO A 47 -13.28 -40.49 36.87
CA PRO A 47 -13.18 -39.24 37.61
C PRO A 47 -11.77 -39.08 38.18
N VAL A 48 -11.07 -38.01 37.81
CA VAL A 48 -9.72 -37.68 38.28
C VAL A 48 -9.81 -36.59 39.37
N PRO A 49 -9.03 -36.66 40.47
CA PRO A 49 -9.18 -35.77 41.64
C PRO A 49 -8.89 -34.27 41.35
N ARG A 50 -9.59 -33.42 42.09
CA ARG A 50 -9.75 -31.94 41.93
C ARG A 50 -8.48 -31.06 41.89
N VAL A 51 -7.28 -31.60 42.10
CA VAL A 51 -6.08 -30.81 42.47
C VAL A 51 -5.18 -30.41 41.27
N ALA A 52 -5.30 -31.04 40.11
CA ALA A 52 -4.47 -30.74 38.91
C ALA A 52 -5.19 -29.91 37.83
N ARG A 53 -6.03 -28.93 38.21
CA ARG A 53 -7.00 -28.29 37.29
C ARG A 53 -6.54 -26.97 36.62
N HIS A 54 -5.38 -26.42 36.93
CA HIS A 54 -5.08 -25.02 36.57
C HIS A 54 -4.26 -24.80 35.27
N HIS A 55 -3.62 -25.83 34.69
CA HIS A 55 -2.73 -25.66 33.53
C HIS A 55 -2.91 -26.67 32.38
N GLU A 56 -3.91 -27.56 32.46
CA GLU A 56 -4.17 -28.58 31.44
C GLU A 56 -5.59 -28.44 30.89
N TRP A 57 -5.70 -28.18 29.59
CA TRP A 57 -6.96 -28.35 28.86
C TRP A 57 -7.06 -29.80 28.41
N ARG A 58 -8.26 -30.37 28.51
CA ARG A 58 -8.49 -31.79 28.17
C ARG A 58 -9.75 -31.95 27.35
N ALA A 59 -9.75 -32.92 26.44
CA ALA A 59 -10.93 -33.29 25.66
C ALA A 59 -11.22 -34.78 25.73
N ASN A 60 -12.50 -35.13 25.59
CA ASN A 60 -13.08 -36.43 25.98
C ASN A 60 -12.75 -37.57 24.99
N ARG A 61 -11.92 -37.31 23.98
CA ARG A 61 -11.51 -38.29 22.98
C ARG A 61 -10.03 -38.14 22.67
N PRO A 62 -9.25 -39.25 22.61
CA PRO A 62 -7.86 -39.22 22.19
C PRO A 62 -7.80 -39.00 20.68
N LEU A 63 -7.50 -37.78 20.24
CA LEU A 63 -7.48 -37.41 18.82
C LEU A 63 -6.07 -36.99 18.40
N THR A 64 -5.59 -37.55 17.31
CA THR A 64 -4.41 -37.04 16.58
C THR A 64 -4.76 -35.77 15.80
N ILE A 65 -3.76 -34.99 15.39
CA ILE A 65 -3.93 -33.74 14.63
C ILE A 65 -4.75 -33.97 13.35
N GLU A 66 -4.57 -35.14 12.73
CA GLU A 66 -5.26 -35.59 11.52
C GLU A 66 -6.74 -35.89 11.78
N GLU A 67 -7.08 -36.33 13.00
CA GLU A 67 -8.44 -36.66 13.43
C GLU A 67 -9.19 -35.45 14.01
N LEU A 68 -8.49 -34.36 14.34
CA LEU A 68 -9.10 -33.12 14.81
C LEU A 68 -10.05 -32.56 13.74
N ARG A 69 -11.34 -32.47 14.05
CA ARG A 69 -12.32 -31.77 13.18
C ARG A 69 -12.33 -30.28 13.49
N ASP A 70 -13.44 -29.59 13.18
CA ASP A 70 -13.57 -28.14 13.38
C ASP A 70 -13.67 -27.71 14.85
N SER A 71 -14.13 -28.61 15.74
CA SER A 71 -14.24 -28.33 17.17
C SER A 71 -14.15 -29.59 18.01
N ILE A 72 -13.78 -29.42 19.27
CA ILE A 72 -13.70 -30.48 20.27
C ILE A 72 -14.41 -30.03 21.56
N SER A 73 -15.19 -30.93 22.16
CA SER A 73 -15.78 -30.70 23.49
C SER A 73 -14.71 -30.88 24.58
N SER A 74 -14.61 -29.90 25.49
CA SER A 74 -13.73 -29.97 26.67
C SER A 74 -14.27 -30.94 27.73
N GLU A 75 -13.38 -31.60 28.48
CA GLU A 75 -13.70 -32.54 29.58
C GLU A 75 -14.34 -31.88 30.79
N LEU A 76 -14.07 -30.60 31.00
CA LEU A 76 -14.72 -29.82 32.04
C LEU A 76 -16.14 -29.45 31.56
N GLU A 77 -17.13 -30.05 32.20
CA GLU A 77 -18.54 -29.70 32.05
C GLU A 77 -18.71 -28.19 32.28
N GLY A 78 -19.27 -27.49 31.28
CA GLY A 78 -19.40 -26.03 31.35
C GLY A 78 -18.25 -25.22 30.74
N ASN A 79 -17.34 -25.81 29.98
CA ASN A 79 -16.42 -25.05 29.13
C ASN A 79 -16.94 -24.87 27.68
N PRO A 80 -16.64 -23.75 27.01
CA PRO A 80 -16.87 -23.59 25.58
C PRO A 80 -16.15 -24.64 24.72
N PRO A 81 -16.63 -24.88 23.48
CA PRO A 81 -15.91 -25.71 22.53
C PRO A 81 -14.49 -25.19 22.26
N LEU A 82 -13.55 -26.11 22.08
CA LEU A 82 -12.23 -25.80 21.53
C LEU A 82 -12.34 -25.81 20.01
N TRP A 83 -12.15 -24.66 19.39
CA TRP A 83 -12.24 -24.49 17.94
C TRP A 83 -10.92 -24.83 17.27
N ILE A 84 -10.97 -25.46 16.11
CA ILE A 84 -9.76 -25.84 15.36
C ILE A 84 -9.72 -25.05 14.05
N THR A 85 -8.62 -24.35 13.83
CA THR A 85 -8.39 -23.60 12.59
C THR A 85 -7.17 -24.14 11.87
N ARG A 86 -7.29 -24.37 10.56
CA ARG A 86 -6.18 -24.84 9.71
C ARG A 86 -5.82 -23.77 8.71
N ARG A 87 -4.52 -23.47 8.60
CA ARG A 87 -4.01 -22.41 7.73
C ARG A 87 -2.82 -22.92 6.91
N PRO A 88 -2.69 -22.55 5.64
CA PRO A 88 -1.45 -22.77 4.90
C PRO A 88 -0.29 -22.03 5.61
N GLY A 89 0.72 -22.78 6.02
CA GLY A 89 1.96 -22.31 6.64
C GLY A 89 3.15 -22.41 5.67
N ARG A 90 4.34 -21.99 6.13
CA ARG A 90 5.57 -22.02 5.29
C ARG A 90 6.01 -23.44 4.90
N TYR A 91 5.74 -24.43 5.75
CA TYR A 91 6.23 -25.81 5.60
C TYR A 91 5.09 -26.84 5.59
N GLY A 92 3.84 -26.42 5.41
CA GLY A 92 2.68 -27.31 5.48
C GLY A 92 1.41 -26.60 5.91
N VAL A 93 0.62 -27.25 6.77
CA VAL A 93 -0.61 -26.70 7.34
C VAL A 93 -0.38 -26.42 8.81
N ASP A 94 -0.44 -25.14 9.19
CA ASP A 94 -0.45 -24.72 10.58
C ASP A 94 -1.83 -25.02 11.18
N VAL A 95 -1.85 -25.68 12.34
CA VAL A 95 -3.09 -26.05 13.05
C VAL A 95 -3.17 -25.27 14.34
N TYR A 96 -4.30 -24.63 14.58
CA TYR A 96 -4.58 -23.83 15.76
C TYR A 96 -5.74 -24.43 16.54
N ILE A 97 -5.65 -24.34 17.87
CA ILE A 97 -6.73 -24.63 18.80
C ILE A 97 -7.07 -23.31 19.47
N ASN A 98 -8.27 -22.80 19.23
CA ASN A 98 -8.64 -21.41 19.51
C ASN A 98 -7.60 -20.45 18.91
N ASN A 99 -6.88 -19.71 19.76
CA ASN A 99 -5.82 -18.80 19.33
C ASN A 99 -4.43 -19.48 19.30
N ALA A 100 -4.29 -20.67 19.89
CA ALA A 100 -3.00 -21.31 20.12
C ALA A 100 -2.55 -22.20 18.97
N MET A 101 -1.33 -22.04 18.48
CA MET A 101 -0.76 -22.89 17.45
C MET A 101 -0.25 -24.22 18.05
N ILE A 102 -0.60 -25.34 17.41
CA ILE A 102 -0.05 -26.67 17.72
C ILE A 102 1.36 -26.78 17.13
N LEU A 103 2.33 -27.16 17.95
CA LEU A 103 3.69 -27.44 17.52
C LEU A 103 3.75 -28.86 16.93
N LEU A 104 3.63 -28.96 15.61
CA LEU A 104 3.48 -30.23 14.88
C LEU A 104 4.58 -31.26 15.21
N GLU A 105 5.85 -30.85 15.23
CA GLU A 105 7.00 -31.72 15.52
C GLU A 105 7.04 -32.23 16.98
N GLN A 106 6.25 -31.62 17.86
CA GLN A 106 6.20 -31.91 19.29
C GLN A 106 4.79 -32.32 19.73
N SER A 107 4.02 -32.94 18.84
CA SER A 107 2.62 -33.31 19.09
C SER A 107 2.34 -34.74 18.61
N ASN A 108 1.09 -35.20 18.68
CA ASN A 108 0.69 -36.59 18.36
C ASN A 108 1.36 -37.67 19.24
N PHE A 109 1.85 -37.34 20.45
CA PHE A 109 2.43 -38.36 21.33
C PHE A 109 1.34 -39.23 21.94
N GLN A 110 1.34 -40.52 21.60
CA GLN A 110 0.32 -41.46 22.08
C GLN A 110 0.83 -42.31 23.24
N SER A 111 -0.02 -42.52 24.24
CA SER A 111 0.26 -43.39 25.38
C SER A 111 -0.96 -44.23 25.71
N LYS A 112 -0.74 -45.50 26.07
CA LYS A 112 -1.77 -46.41 26.58
C LYS A 112 -1.58 -46.58 28.09
N LEU A 113 -2.62 -46.28 28.87
CA LEU A 113 -2.66 -46.42 30.32
C LEU A 113 -3.62 -47.55 30.68
N LYS A 114 -3.28 -48.37 31.68
CA LYS A 114 -4.23 -49.33 32.26
C LYS A 114 -4.86 -48.69 33.50
N VAL A 115 -6.16 -48.45 33.47
CA VAL A 115 -6.93 -47.87 34.59
C VAL A 115 -8.08 -48.82 34.89
N ASN A 116 -8.17 -49.33 36.12
CA ASN A 116 -9.22 -50.27 36.56
C ASN A 116 -9.37 -51.53 35.68
N GLY A 117 -8.29 -52.01 35.05
CA GLY A 117 -8.31 -53.18 34.15
C GLY A 117 -8.55 -52.82 32.67
N ASP A 118 -9.06 -51.62 32.38
CA ASP A 118 -9.29 -51.14 31.02
C ASP A 118 -8.06 -50.43 30.46
N THR A 119 -7.82 -50.61 29.15
CA THR A 119 -6.74 -49.90 28.44
C THR A 119 -7.29 -48.59 27.87
N MET A 120 -6.85 -47.47 28.42
CA MET A 120 -7.18 -46.12 27.95
C MET A 120 -6.07 -45.58 27.06
N THR A 121 -6.41 -45.03 25.90
CA THR A 121 -5.47 -44.29 25.04
C THR A 121 -5.57 -42.79 25.36
N GLN A 122 -4.42 -42.13 25.35
CA GLN A 122 -4.32 -40.66 25.37
C GLN A 122 -3.39 -40.17 24.27
N VAL A 123 -3.68 -38.98 23.74
CA VAL A 123 -2.86 -38.27 22.76
C VAL A 123 -2.47 -36.92 23.33
N LEU A 124 -1.21 -36.56 23.17
CA LEU A 124 -0.64 -35.34 23.69
C LEU A 124 -0.16 -34.42 22.57
N HIS A 125 -0.56 -33.15 22.67
CA HIS A 125 -0.16 -32.06 21.77
C HIS A 125 0.50 -30.94 22.57
N ILE A 126 1.56 -30.36 22.02
CA ILE A 126 2.20 -29.17 22.59
C ILE A 126 1.70 -27.94 21.84
N ILE A 127 1.23 -26.94 22.58
CA ILE A 127 0.73 -25.67 22.04
C ILE A 127 1.65 -24.51 22.44
N ASN A 128 1.70 -23.46 21.62
CA ASN A 128 2.61 -22.32 21.82
C ASN A 128 2.11 -21.27 22.83
N GLU A 129 0.86 -21.35 23.27
CA GLU A 129 0.28 -20.44 24.27
C GLU A 129 -0.70 -21.15 25.20
N VAL A 130 -0.92 -20.57 26.38
CA VAL A 130 -1.93 -21.06 27.34
C VAL A 130 -3.31 -20.67 26.82
N LEU A 131 -4.22 -21.65 26.73
CA LEU A 131 -5.64 -21.34 26.54
C LEU A 131 -6.18 -20.79 27.87
N GLU A 132 -6.70 -19.57 27.87
CA GLU A 132 -7.25 -18.95 29.09
C GLU A 132 -8.76 -18.81 28.98
N PRO A 133 -9.55 -19.50 29.82
CA PRO A 133 -10.98 -19.26 29.85
C PRO A 133 -11.24 -17.95 30.59
N VAL A 134 -12.31 -17.24 30.23
CA VAL A 134 -12.79 -16.13 31.06
C VAL A 134 -13.27 -16.69 32.39
N ARG A 135 -12.64 -16.24 33.48
CA ARG A 135 -12.92 -16.71 34.83
C ARG A 135 -14.04 -15.89 35.46
N SER A 136 -14.86 -16.52 36.29
CA SER A 136 -15.77 -15.80 37.18
C SER A 136 -14.96 -15.05 38.24
N ASN A 137 -15.42 -13.86 38.63
CA ASN A 137 -14.87 -13.07 39.73
C ASN A 137 -15.20 -13.71 41.09
N SER A 138 -16.26 -14.50 41.17
CA SER A 138 -16.67 -15.22 42.39
C SER A 138 -16.50 -16.73 42.21
N MET A 139 -15.82 -17.36 43.17
CA MET A 139 -15.74 -18.82 43.26
C MET A 139 -17.07 -19.46 43.69
N GLU A 140 -17.97 -18.68 44.29
CA GLU A 140 -19.27 -19.15 44.81
C GLU A 140 -20.37 -19.17 43.73
N SER A 141 -20.21 -18.38 42.66
CA SER A 141 -21.12 -18.33 41.50
C SER A 141 -20.33 -18.41 40.19
N PRO A 142 -19.79 -19.59 39.87
CA PRO A 142 -19.08 -19.81 38.61
C PRO A 142 -20.05 -19.69 37.42
N VAL A 143 -19.61 -18.96 36.39
CA VAL A 143 -20.30 -18.87 35.10
C VAL A 143 -19.78 -19.96 34.19
N TYR A 144 -20.66 -20.85 33.75
CA TYR A 144 -20.32 -22.00 32.92
C TYR A 144 -20.88 -21.84 31.50
N ASN A 145 -20.00 -21.98 30.50
CA ASN A 145 -20.28 -22.02 29.06
C ASN A 145 -21.37 -21.05 28.59
N PRO A 146 -21.26 -19.74 28.87
CA PRO A 146 -22.26 -18.79 28.44
C PRO A 146 -22.29 -18.69 26.92
N ASN A 147 -23.48 -18.55 26.33
CA ASN A 147 -23.58 -17.98 24.98
C ASN A 147 -23.26 -16.47 25.01
N ALA A 148 -23.10 -15.83 23.85
CA ALA A 148 -22.71 -14.43 23.78
C ALA A 148 -23.65 -13.47 24.53
N PHE A 149 -24.97 -13.72 24.54
CA PHE A 149 -25.91 -12.89 25.31
C PHE A 149 -25.82 -13.13 26.82
N GLN A 150 -25.64 -14.38 27.25
CA GLN A 150 -25.39 -14.71 28.66
C GLN A 150 -24.09 -14.08 29.15
N PHE A 151 -23.04 -14.11 28.32
CA PHE A 151 -21.77 -13.42 28.57
C PHE A 151 -22.00 -11.92 28.82
N LEU A 152 -22.77 -11.25 27.96
CA LEU A 152 -23.11 -9.83 28.13
C LEU A 152 -23.87 -9.56 29.44
N ASN A 153 -24.85 -10.41 29.79
CA ASN A 153 -25.62 -10.28 31.03
C ASN A 153 -24.79 -10.50 32.29
N GLN A 154 -23.81 -11.40 32.22
CA GLN A 154 -22.95 -11.78 33.35
C GLN A 154 -21.59 -11.07 33.33
N SER A 155 -21.39 -10.10 32.44
CA SER A 155 -20.09 -9.44 32.24
C SER A 155 -19.47 -8.87 33.51
N GLU A 156 -20.28 -8.37 34.46
CA GLU A 156 -19.82 -7.88 35.77
C GLU A 156 -19.31 -9.00 36.71
N ASN A 157 -19.76 -10.23 36.49
CA ASN A 157 -19.32 -11.42 37.24
C ASN A 157 -18.10 -12.08 36.59
N LEU A 158 -17.62 -11.58 35.45
CA LEU A 158 -16.50 -12.14 34.71
C LEU A 158 -15.25 -11.27 34.85
N ASN A 159 -14.08 -11.89 34.86
CA ASN A 159 -12.82 -11.17 34.87
C ASN A 159 -12.52 -10.62 33.46
N LEU A 160 -13.00 -9.42 33.20
CA LEU A 160 -12.78 -8.69 31.95
C LEU A 160 -11.67 -7.62 32.08
N GLY A 161 -10.95 -7.58 33.20
CA GLY A 161 -10.03 -6.48 33.52
C GLY A 161 -10.82 -5.20 33.81
N ASP A 162 -10.33 -4.07 33.29
CA ASP A 162 -10.99 -2.75 33.44
C ASP A 162 -12.15 -2.53 32.45
N HIS A 163 -12.49 -3.54 31.65
CA HIS A 163 -13.46 -3.42 30.56
C HIS A 163 -14.89 -3.74 31.02
N ARG A 164 -15.79 -2.78 30.79
CA ARG A 164 -17.24 -2.95 30.98
C ARG A 164 -17.95 -2.89 29.62
N VAL A 165 -19.09 -3.55 29.50
CA VAL A 165 -19.85 -3.69 28.23
C VAL A 165 -21.34 -3.42 28.41
N ARG A 166 -21.71 -2.66 29.45
CA ARG A 166 -23.10 -2.43 29.85
C ARG A 166 -23.86 -1.62 28.80
N THR A 167 -23.22 -0.60 28.23
CA THR A 167 -23.85 0.30 27.26
C THR A 167 -24.27 -0.46 26.01
N PHE A 168 -23.38 -1.29 25.45
CA PHE A 168 -23.72 -2.06 24.25
C PHE A 168 -24.81 -3.11 24.52
N ARG A 169 -24.75 -3.80 25.67
CA ARG A 169 -25.82 -4.71 26.09
C ARG A 169 -27.17 -3.99 26.15
N GLN A 170 -27.22 -2.79 26.71
CA GLN A 170 -28.45 -1.99 26.77
C GLN A 170 -28.98 -1.67 25.37
N GLN A 171 -28.11 -1.30 24.41
CA GLN A 171 -28.53 -1.06 23.02
C GLN A 171 -29.10 -2.33 22.37
N ILE A 172 -28.49 -3.49 22.58
CA ILE A 172 -29.02 -4.78 22.06
C ILE A 172 -30.45 -5.03 22.55
N VAL A 173 -30.76 -4.71 23.81
CA VAL A 173 -32.11 -4.88 24.38
C VAL A 173 -33.09 -3.84 23.84
N ILE A 174 -32.68 -2.57 23.77
CA ILE A 174 -33.51 -1.47 23.23
C ILE A 174 -33.91 -1.76 21.77
N GLU A 175 -32.93 -2.19 20.98
CA GLU A 175 -33.09 -2.50 19.55
C GLU A 175 -33.68 -3.90 19.28
N LYS A 176 -33.99 -4.66 20.35
CA LYS A 176 -34.59 -6.00 20.30
C LYS A 176 -33.79 -6.99 19.41
N LYS A 177 -32.48 -7.04 19.62
CA LYS A 177 -31.51 -7.85 18.85
C LYS A 177 -30.89 -9.00 19.67
N GLU A 178 -31.47 -9.33 20.82
CA GLU A 178 -30.98 -10.38 21.71
C GLU A 178 -30.95 -11.77 21.06
N SER A 179 -31.88 -12.03 20.14
CA SER A 179 -31.99 -13.33 19.45
C SER A 179 -30.71 -13.71 18.70
N ILE A 180 -30.02 -12.74 18.11
CA ILE A 180 -28.76 -12.96 17.37
C ILE A 180 -27.66 -13.45 18.29
N TYR A 181 -27.57 -12.85 19.49
CA TYR A 181 -26.54 -13.21 20.49
C TYR A 181 -26.88 -14.48 21.27
N LYS A 182 -28.13 -14.95 21.18
CA LYS A 182 -28.59 -16.24 21.75
C LYS A 182 -28.57 -17.38 20.72
N ALA A 183 -28.50 -17.07 19.43
CA ALA A 183 -28.56 -18.06 18.37
C ALA A 183 -27.42 -19.07 18.49
N GLU A 184 -27.75 -20.35 18.29
CA GLU A 184 -26.75 -21.41 18.19
C GLU A 184 -26.03 -21.32 16.84
N GLY A 185 -24.74 -21.64 16.82
CA GLY A 185 -23.95 -21.59 15.60
C GLY A 185 -22.49 -21.24 15.85
N ARG A 186 -21.85 -20.75 14.79
CA ARG A 186 -20.47 -20.28 14.76
C ARG A 186 -20.50 -18.79 14.49
N PHE A 187 -20.08 -17.99 15.45
CA PHE A 187 -20.11 -16.53 15.32
C PHE A 187 -18.82 -15.91 15.84
N THR A 188 -18.50 -14.74 15.30
CA THR A 188 -17.49 -13.85 15.87
C THR A 188 -18.20 -12.55 16.24
N PHE A 189 -18.20 -12.22 17.53
CA PHE A 189 -18.87 -11.06 18.09
C PHE A 189 -17.84 -9.99 18.47
N PHE A 190 -18.04 -8.77 17.99
CA PHE A 190 -17.25 -7.61 18.41
C PHE A 190 -18.07 -6.78 19.38
N ILE A 191 -17.60 -6.64 20.62
CA ILE A 191 -18.37 -6.01 21.69
C ILE A 191 -17.64 -4.75 22.15
N PRO A 192 -18.12 -3.55 21.81
CA PRO A 192 -17.49 -2.31 22.25
C PRO A 192 -17.58 -2.14 23.77
N VAL A 193 -16.46 -1.74 24.37
CA VAL A 193 -16.39 -1.42 25.79
C VAL A 193 -17.03 -0.05 26.08
N ASP A 194 -17.45 0.17 27.33
CA ASP A 194 -18.20 1.36 27.75
C ASP A 194 -17.44 2.68 27.50
N GLU A 195 -16.11 2.66 27.65
CA GLU A 195 -15.25 3.81 27.30
C GLU A 195 -15.35 4.20 25.82
N GLY A 196 -15.58 3.20 24.96
CA GLY A 196 -15.82 3.36 23.54
C GLY A 196 -17.11 4.09 23.18
N PHE A 197 -17.95 4.45 24.16
CA PHE A 197 -19.18 5.21 23.96
C PHE A 197 -19.08 6.69 24.35
N LYS A 198 -17.88 7.18 24.67
CA LYS A 198 -17.63 8.59 24.97
C LYS A 198 -17.12 9.34 23.72
N PRO A 199 -17.69 10.51 23.37
CA PRO A 199 -18.68 11.29 24.13
C PRO A 199 -20.14 10.82 23.92
N VAL A 200 -21.03 11.36 24.75
CA VAL A 200 -22.40 10.87 25.03
C VAL A 200 -23.43 10.89 23.88
N PRO A 201 -23.26 11.50 22.68
CA PRO A 201 -24.20 11.16 21.60
C PRO A 201 -23.95 9.75 21.02
N ARG A 202 -22.76 9.15 21.18
CA ARG A 202 -22.40 7.90 20.48
C ARG A 202 -23.35 6.71 20.72
N PRO A 203 -23.87 6.45 21.94
CA PRO A 203 -24.86 5.39 22.15
C PRO A 203 -26.11 5.52 21.27
N ARG A 204 -26.51 6.74 20.88
CA ARG A 204 -27.69 6.98 20.04
C ARG A 204 -27.46 6.66 18.57
N LEU A 205 -26.21 6.47 18.17
CA LEU A 205 -25.83 6.08 16.81
C LEU A 205 -25.82 4.56 16.64
N ILE A 206 -26.13 3.79 17.69
CA ILE A 206 -26.16 2.33 17.65
C ILE A 206 -27.58 1.87 17.36
N ASP A 207 -27.89 1.75 16.08
CA ASP A 207 -29.16 1.19 15.65
C ASP A 207 -29.09 -0.34 15.45
N ARG A 208 -30.20 -0.89 14.97
CA ARG A 208 -30.35 -2.32 14.65
C ARG A 208 -29.31 -2.84 13.67
N LEU A 209 -28.92 -2.06 12.67
CA LEU A 209 -27.99 -2.44 11.62
C LEU A 209 -26.55 -2.35 12.13
N VAL A 210 -26.23 -1.33 12.92
CA VAL A 210 -24.93 -1.24 13.60
C VAL A 210 -24.71 -2.49 14.47
N ILE A 211 -25.70 -2.92 15.26
CA ILE A 211 -25.60 -4.15 16.07
C ILE A 211 -25.33 -5.39 15.22
N ASP A 212 -26.01 -5.53 14.08
CA ASP A 212 -25.79 -6.64 13.13
C ASP A 212 -24.37 -6.58 12.53
N GLY A 213 -23.85 -5.37 12.29
CA GLY A 213 -22.50 -5.13 11.77
C GLY A 213 -21.39 -5.52 12.72
N HIS A 214 -21.70 -5.74 14.00
CA HIS A 214 -20.76 -6.24 15.00
C HIS A 214 -20.65 -7.78 15.04
N VAL A 215 -21.33 -8.49 14.12
CA VAL A 215 -21.38 -9.94 14.09
C VAL A 215 -20.97 -10.49 12.73
N ILE A 216 -19.98 -11.38 12.72
CA ILE A 216 -19.66 -12.22 11.56
C ILE A 216 -20.34 -13.58 11.76
N PRO A 217 -21.23 -14.01 10.85
CA PRO A 217 -21.89 -15.30 10.93
C PRO A 217 -21.01 -16.42 10.34
N TYR A 218 -21.26 -17.64 10.79
CA TYR A 218 -20.67 -18.91 10.31
C TYR A 218 -19.17 -19.10 10.55
N GLU A 219 -18.46 -18.08 11.03
CA GLU A 219 -17.02 -18.09 11.23
C GLU A 219 -16.65 -17.79 12.70
N VAL A 220 -15.68 -18.55 13.23
CA VAL A 220 -15.09 -18.32 14.57
C VAL A 220 -13.64 -17.88 14.39
N LEU A 221 -13.41 -16.57 14.49
CA LEU A 221 -12.14 -15.96 14.12
C LEU A 221 -11.34 -15.58 15.36
N PHE A 222 -10.33 -16.37 15.70
CA PHE A 222 -9.33 -16.00 16.70
C PHE A 222 -8.26 -15.10 16.07
N THR A 223 -7.62 -14.25 16.88
CA THR A 223 -6.73 -13.20 16.36
C THR A 223 -5.48 -13.75 15.66
N ALA A 224 -4.83 -14.78 16.21
CA ALA A 224 -3.60 -15.35 15.67
C ALA A 224 -3.81 -16.06 14.31
N PRO A 225 -4.76 -17.02 14.16
CA PRO A 225 -4.95 -17.73 12.90
C PRO A 225 -5.60 -16.89 11.80
N THR A 226 -6.29 -15.81 12.15
CA THR A 226 -6.95 -14.93 11.16
C THR A 226 -5.90 -14.10 10.42
N PRO A 227 -5.83 -14.16 9.08
CA PRO A 227 -4.91 -13.36 8.28
C PRO A 227 -5.30 -11.89 8.24
N ASP A 228 -4.29 -11.04 8.03
CA ASP A 228 -4.48 -9.60 7.95
C ASP A 228 -5.19 -9.21 6.65
N ASN A 229 -6.08 -8.23 6.75
CA ASN A 229 -6.84 -7.60 5.67
C ASN A 229 -7.75 -8.54 4.86
N LEU A 230 -7.94 -9.79 5.30
CA LEU A 230 -8.97 -10.67 4.73
C LEU A 230 -10.35 -10.20 5.18
N GLN A 231 -11.24 -10.00 4.21
CA GLN A 231 -12.58 -9.46 4.44
C GLN A 231 -13.60 -10.57 4.69
N TYR A 232 -14.42 -10.38 5.72
CA TYR A 232 -15.50 -11.27 6.13
C TYR A 232 -16.83 -10.51 6.09
N PRO A 233 -17.88 -11.03 5.44
CA PRO A 233 -19.19 -10.38 5.44
C PRO A 233 -19.80 -10.41 6.85
N THR A 234 -20.40 -9.28 7.24
CA THR A 234 -21.19 -9.19 8.49
C THR A 234 -22.64 -9.60 8.25
N LEU A 235 -23.46 -9.68 9.30
CA LEU A 235 -24.91 -9.90 9.16
C LEU A 235 -25.63 -8.82 8.34
N VAL A 236 -25.03 -7.63 8.17
CA VAL A 236 -25.62 -6.50 7.43
C VAL A 236 -25.46 -6.68 5.91
N PHE A 237 -24.57 -7.55 5.44
CA PHE A 237 -24.14 -7.64 4.04
C PHE A 237 -25.31 -7.94 3.08
N SER A 238 -25.88 -6.88 2.50
CA SER A 238 -27.07 -6.88 1.65
C SER A 238 -26.88 -5.95 0.46
N ASP A 239 -27.83 -5.87 -0.48
CA ASP A 239 -27.65 -5.05 -1.69
C ASP A 239 -27.53 -3.55 -1.41
N ASN A 240 -28.24 -3.05 -0.40
CA ASN A 240 -28.32 -1.62 -0.08
C ASN A 240 -27.29 -1.17 0.97
N LEU A 241 -26.78 -2.08 1.79
CA LEU A 241 -25.78 -1.79 2.81
C LEU A 241 -24.82 -2.97 2.89
N LYS A 242 -23.55 -2.75 2.52
CA LYS A 242 -22.51 -3.80 2.48
C LYS A 242 -21.42 -3.48 3.46
N VAL A 243 -21.34 -4.26 4.52
CA VAL A 243 -20.33 -4.10 5.57
C VAL A 243 -19.53 -5.38 5.70
N VAL A 244 -18.22 -5.24 5.58
CA VAL A 244 -17.25 -6.33 5.79
C VAL A 244 -16.32 -5.98 6.95
N ILE A 245 -15.82 -7.00 7.62
CA ILE A 245 -14.82 -6.87 8.68
C ILE A 245 -13.51 -7.52 8.26
N SER A 246 -12.39 -6.88 8.57
CA SER A 246 -11.05 -7.46 8.46
C SER A 246 -10.21 -7.20 9.72
N PHE A 247 -9.19 -8.03 9.93
CA PHE A 247 -8.23 -7.86 11.02
C PHE A 247 -6.97 -7.17 10.49
N SER A 248 -6.32 -6.35 11.31
CA SER A 248 -5.05 -5.71 10.98
C SER A 248 -4.13 -5.75 12.19
N LYS A 249 -2.92 -6.28 12.05
CA LYS A 249 -1.96 -6.41 13.16
C LYS A 249 -0.85 -5.38 12.98
N SER A 250 -0.58 -4.59 14.02
CA SER A 250 0.48 -3.58 14.00
C SER A 250 1.05 -3.38 15.41
N GLN A 251 2.38 -3.35 15.54
CA GLN A 251 3.09 -3.05 16.80
C GLN A 251 2.55 -3.80 18.03
N ASN A 252 2.32 -5.11 17.87
CA ASN A 252 1.79 -6.02 18.90
C ASN A 252 0.32 -5.76 19.32
N LYS A 253 -0.39 -4.88 18.61
CA LYS A 253 -1.83 -4.68 18.73
C LYS A 253 -2.56 -5.31 17.57
N VAL A 254 -3.81 -5.69 17.83
CA VAL A 254 -4.73 -6.19 16.81
C VAL A 254 -5.88 -5.20 16.70
N TYR A 255 -6.13 -4.75 15.49
CA TYR A 255 -7.26 -3.90 15.15
C TYR A 255 -8.27 -4.69 14.33
N VAL A 256 -9.53 -4.34 14.50
CA VAL A 256 -10.61 -4.73 13.61
C VAL A 256 -10.99 -3.52 12.76
N GLN A 257 -11.22 -3.76 11.48
CA GLN A 257 -11.61 -2.76 10.49
C GLN A 257 -13.01 -3.11 9.99
N SER A 258 -13.99 -2.27 10.28
CA SER A 258 -15.31 -2.36 9.66
C SER A 258 -15.32 -1.46 8.43
N ASN A 259 -15.46 -2.05 7.25
CA ASN A 259 -15.51 -1.31 5.99
C ASN A 259 -16.93 -1.33 5.41
N THR A 260 -17.58 -0.17 5.40
CA THR A 260 -18.86 0.05 4.71
C THR A 260 -18.57 0.31 3.23
N LEU A 261 -18.70 -0.75 2.42
CA LEU A 261 -18.45 -0.73 0.97
C LEU A 261 -19.56 -0.01 0.21
N VAL A 262 -20.80 -0.21 0.66
CA VAL A 262 -21.99 0.47 0.16
C VAL A 262 -22.71 0.98 1.38
N GLY A 263 -22.79 2.30 1.54
CA GLY A 263 -23.45 2.98 2.65
C GLY A 263 -24.85 3.47 2.29
N ASP A 264 -25.55 4.00 3.29
CA ASP A 264 -26.87 4.64 3.14
C ASP A 264 -26.84 6.07 3.71
N ALA A 265 -28.02 6.69 3.87
CA ALA A 265 -28.12 8.06 4.41
C ALA A 265 -27.63 8.20 5.85
N THR A 266 -27.62 7.12 6.63
CA THR A 266 -27.25 7.08 8.05
C THR A 266 -25.87 6.44 8.28
N HIS A 267 -25.43 5.56 7.39
CA HIS A 267 -24.21 4.77 7.48
C HIS A 267 -23.28 5.16 6.34
N THR A 268 -22.36 6.10 6.61
CA THR A 268 -21.40 6.59 5.63
C THR A 268 -20.44 5.49 5.17
N ASP A 269 -20.01 5.59 3.92
CA ASP A 269 -18.99 4.73 3.32
C ASP A 269 -17.61 4.91 3.99
N GLY A 270 -16.82 3.85 3.97
CA GLY A 270 -15.44 3.85 4.46
C GLY A 270 -15.20 2.96 5.68
N VAL A 271 -14.00 3.11 6.24
CA VAL A 271 -13.45 2.24 7.28
C VAL A 271 -13.56 2.87 8.66
N VAL A 272 -14.09 2.11 9.61
CA VAL A 272 -13.99 2.39 11.04
C VAL A 272 -13.00 1.41 11.66
N LEU A 273 -11.94 1.95 12.25
CA LEU A 273 -10.88 1.19 12.91
C LEU A 273 -11.14 1.11 14.42
N ALA A 274 -11.06 -0.07 15.01
CA ALA A 274 -11.16 -0.27 16.46
C ALA A 274 -10.08 -1.22 16.97
N GLU A 275 -9.38 -0.85 18.05
CA GLU A 275 -8.43 -1.74 18.74
C GLU A 275 -9.20 -2.87 19.44
N ILE A 276 -8.73 -4.12 19.32
CA ILE A 276 -9.20 -5.24 20.14
C ILE A 276 -8.49 -5.12 21.49
N VAL A 277 -9.21 -4.63 22.50
CA VAL A 277 -8.67 -4.40 23.85
C VAL A 277 -8.60 -5.68 24.67
N LYS A 278 -9.48 -6.65 24.38
CA LYS A 278 -9.44 -8.00 24.94
C LYS A 278 -10.05 -8.99 23.96
N GLY A 279 -9.22 -9.73 23.26
CA GLY A 279 -9.64 -10.69 22.25
C GLY A 279 -9.78 -12.12 22.76
N ASN A 280 -10.22 -13.00 21.87
CA ASN A 280 -10.15 -14.47 21.99
C ASN A 280 -10.95 -15.04 23.17
N ILE A 281 -12.08 -14.44 23.53
CA ILE A 281 -12.95 -14.93 24.60
C ILE A 281 -13.89 -16.00 24.03
N PRO A 282 -13.70 -17.29 24.34
CA PRO A 282 -14.58 -18.32 23.80
C PRO A 282 -15.95 -18.29 24.50
N VAL A 283 -17.02 -18.45 23.72
CA VAL A 283 -18.41 -18.59 24.19
C VAL A 283 -19.05 -19.81 23.51
N ARG A 284 -20.19 -20.29 24.01
CA ARG A 284 -20.83 -21.50 23.49
C ARG A 284 -21.07 -21.48 21.98
N ASN A 285 -21.51 -20.32 21.48
CA ASN A 285 -21.86 -20.10 20.08
C ASN A 285 -20.78 -19.35 19.27
N GLY A 286 -19.52 -19.34 19.73
CA GLY A 286 -18.42 -18.74 18.96
C GLY A 286 -17.33 -18.09 19.80
N VAL A 287 -16.90 -16.89 19.38
CA VAL A 287 -15.84 -16.10 20.05
C VAL A 287 -16.25 -14.64 20.17
N VAL A 288 -15.87 -14.02 21.28
CA VAL A 288 -16.05 -12.60 21.58
C VAL A 288 -14.70 -11.89 21.56
N HIS A 289 -14.67 -10.72 20.93
CA HIS A 289 -13.58 -9.74 21.02
C HIS A 289 -14.12 -8.44 21.57
N LEU A 290 -13.57 -7.97 22.70
CA LEU A 290 -13.87 -6.64 23.22
C LEU A 290 -13.09 -5.61 22.41
N ILE A 291 -13.78 -4.56 21.95
CA ILE A 291 -13.21 -3.55 21.07
C ILE A 291 -13.30 -2.15 21.69
N ALA A 292 -12.35 -1.29 21.35
CA ALA A 292 -12.20 0.04 21.94
C ALA A 292 -13.36 0.99 21.60
N ARG A 293 -14.08 0.76 20.49
CA ARG A 293 -15.21 1.58 20.05
C ARG A 293 -16.15 0.81 19.12
N PRO A 294 -17.41 1.25 18.96
CA PRO A 294 -18.35 0.66 18.02
C PRO A 294 -17.86 0.69 16.57
N LEU A 295 -18.15 -0.38 15.84
CA LEU A 295 -17.99 -0.48 14.39
C LEU A 295 -19.08 0.31 13.66
N MET A 296 -18.84 0.61 12.38
CA MET A 296 -19.72 1.38 11.47
C MET A 296 -20.03 2.84 11.86
N VAL A 297 -19.83 3.23 13.12
CA VAL A 297 -20.11 4.59 13.60
C VAL A 297 -18.96 5.53 13.23
N VAL A 298 -19.25 6.52 12.37
CA VAL A 298 -18.32 7.59 11.99
C VAL A 298 -18.73 8.87 12.70
N ASP A 299 -18.12 9.12 13.86
CA ASP A 299 -18.40 10.31 14.68
C ASP A 299 -17.15 11.14 15.00
N ASN A 300 -15.97 10.66 14.57
CA ASN A 300 -14.70 11.31 14.84
C ASN A 300 -14.30 12.24 13.69
N THR A 301 -13.73 13.40 14.01
CA THR A 301 -13.08 14.26 13.01
C THR A 301 -11.69 13.73 12.68
N VAL A 302 -11.07 14.22 11.61
CA VAL A 302 -9.67 13.87 11.29
C VAL A 302 -8.73 14.24 12.45
N ARG A 303 -8.96 15.40 13.07
CA ARG A 303 -8.24 15.83 14.27
C ARG A 303 -8.47 14.87 15.44
N GLY A 304 -9.71 14.53 15.74
CA GLY A 304 -10.03 13.66 16.86
C GLY A 304 -9.51 12.23 16.67
N PHE A 305 -9.30 11.77 15.43
CA PHE A 305 -8.64 10.49 15.17
C PHE A 305 -7.14 10.55 15.51
N LEU A 306 -6.47 11.65 15.20
CA LEU A 306 -5.06 11.87 15.55
C LEU A 306 -4.84 11.96 17.07
N GLU A 307 -5.77 12.61 17.78
CA GLU A 307 -5.70 12.88 19.22
C GLU A 307 -6.18 11.71 20.10
N GLU A 308 -6.69 10.62 19.51
CA GLU A 308 -7.53 9.65 20.21
C GLU A 308 -6.85 8.94 21.38
N LYS A 309 -5.58 8.51 21.22
CA LYS A 309 -4.85 7.74 22.25
C LYS A 309 -3.34 7.79 22.05
N GLU A 310 -2.59 7.83 23.16
CA GLU A 310 -1.11 7.91 23.20
C GLU A 310 -0.35 6.75 22.55
N ASP A 311 -1.05 5.65 22.29
CA ASP A 311 -0.50 4.45 21.65
C ASP A 311 -1.34 4.04 20.42
N GLY A 312 -2.08 5.00 19.84
CA GLY A 312 -2.84 4.82 18.61
C GLY A 312 -1.95 4.58 17.39
N PRO A 313 -2.54 4.14 16.25
CA PRO A 313 -1.78 3.68 15.08
C PRO A 313 -0.93 4.77 14.40
N VAL A 314 -1.27 6.04 14.62
CA VAL A 314 -0.62 7.21 14.04
C VAL A 314 -0.24 8.27 15.09
N TYR A 315 -0.17 7.89 16.37
CA TYR A 315 0.05 8.83 17.46
C TYR A 315 1.37 9.60 17.32
N LYS A 316 2.44 8.96 16.85
CA LYS A 316 3.72 9.66 16.64
C LYS A 316 3.60 10.79 15.61
N PHE A 317 2.69 10.63 14.64
CA PHE A 317 2.44 11.67 13.66
C PHE A 317 1.70 12.85 14.27
N TYR A 318 0.73 12.59 15.16
CA TYR A 318 0.12 13.62 15.97
C TYR A 318 1.16 14.38 16.81
N GLU A 319 2.08 13.68 17.49
CA GLU A 319 3.17 14.33 18.23
C GLU A 319 4.02 15.22 17.32
N THR A 320 4.32 14.75 16.11
CA THR A 320 5.10 15.52 15.13
C THR A 320 4.34 16.77 14.67
N ILE A 321 3.03 16.68 14.45
CA ILE A 321 2.20 17.85 14.13
C ILE A 321 2.13 18.81 15.32
N ARG A 322 1.98 18.31 16.55
CA ARG A 322 1.96 19.15 17.75
C ARG A 322 3.28 19.91 17.94
N ASP A 323 4.40 19.26 17.68
CA ASP A 323 5.73 19.80 17.96
C ASP A 323 6.26 20.74 16.85
N PHE A 324 5.81 20.56 15.60
CA PHE A 324 6.33 21.29 14.42
C PHE A 324 5.25 21.93 13.52
N GLY A 325 3.97 21.60 13.69
CA GLY A 325 2.87 21.90 12.78
C GLY A 325 1.90 22.95 13.32
N ASP A 326 2.38 24.17 13.57
CA ASP A 326 1.67 25.25 14.28
C ASP A 326 0.18 25.40 13.90
N ASP A 327 -0.15 25.40 12.61
CA ASP A 327 -1.48 25.72 12.07
C ASP A 327 -2.19 24.53 11.41
N ILE A 328 -1.58 23.34 11.41
CA ILE A 328 -2.11 22.19 10.66
C ILE A 328 -3.38 21.65 11.34
N MET A 329 -3.35 21.47 12.66
CA MET A 329 -4.51 20.96 13.40
C MET A 329 -5.71 21.90 13.32
N SER A 330 -5.47 23.21 13.41
CA SER A 330 -6.52 24.21 13.25
C SER A 330 -7.04 24.20 11.82
N THR A 331 -6.17 24.20 10.81
CA THR A 331 -6.58 24.16 9.39
C THR A 331 -7.43 22.93 9.09
N ILE A 332 -6.99 21.73 9.47
CA ILE A 332 -7.72 20.48 9.24
C ILE A 332 -9.09 20.48 9.92
N SER A 333 -9.22 21.15 11.07
CA SER A 333 -10.50 21.22 11.80
C SER A 333 -11.56 22.08 11.08
N HIS A 334 -11.15 23.07 10.29
CA HIS A 334 -12.06 23.98 9.58
C HIS A 334 -12.38 23.52 8.14
N LEU A 335 -11.65 22.53 7.62
CA LEU A 335 -11.93 21.97 6.30
C LEU A 335 -13.11 21.01 6.36
N HIS A 336 -14.03 21.15 5.40
CA HIS A 336 -15.18 20.23 5.22
C HIS A 336 -14.80 18.93 4.51
N ASP A 337 -13.84 19.01 3.58
CA ASP A 337 -13.31 17.88 2.83
C ASP A 337 -11.79 17.91 2.87
N VAL A 338 -11.21 17.08 3.74
CA VAL A 338 -9.76 16.89 3.82
C VAL A 338 -9.41 15.42 3.65
N THR A 339 -8.30 15.15 2.96
CA THR A 339 -7.67 13.83 2.97
C THR A 339 -6.33 13.95 3.67
N LEU A 340 -6.17 13.18 4.75
CA LEU A 340 -4.92 13.07 5.48
C LEU A 340 -4.19 11.78 5.11
N PHE A 341 -2.93 11.90 4.74
CA PHE A 341 -2.00 10.79 4.57
C PHE A 341 -1.17 10.68 5.84
N ALA A 342 -1.60 9.84 6.78
CA ALA A 342 -0.97 9.73 8.08
C ALA A 342 0.13 8.64 8.05
N PRO A 343 1.41 8.95 8.20
CA PRO A 343 2.45 7.94 8.34
C PRO A 343 2.21 7.09 9.59
N SER A 344 2.42 5.78 9.45
CA SER A 344 2.39 4.87 10.59
C SER A 344 3.46 5.22 11.63
N ASN A 345 3.26 4.76 12.87
CA ASN A 345 4.29 4.90 13.91
C ASN A 345 5.65 4.27 13.50
N GLU A 346 5.65 3.23 12.66
CA GLU A 346 6.87 2.60 12.15
C GLU A 346 7.62 3.54 11.20
N ALA A 347 6.90 4.20 10.29
CA ALA A 347 7.44 5.17 9.35
C ALA A 347 8.19 6.31 10.06
N LEU A 348 7.67 6.79 11.20
CA LEU A 348 8.30 7.86 11.98
C LEU A 348 9.49 7.41 12.83
N ASN A 349 9.66 6.10 13.02
CA ASN A 349 10.80 5.55 13.75
C ASN A 349 12.04 5.35 12.88
N GLU A 350 11.93 5.53 11.56
CA GLU A 350 13.07 5.37 10.65
C GLU A 350 14.23 6.33 11.01
N PRO A 351 15.51 5.89 10.93
CA PRO A 351 16.66 6.70 11.38
C PRO A 351 16.83 8.03 10.63
N ASN A 352 16.58 8.05 9.32
CA ASN A 352 16.61 9.25 8.47
C ASN A 352 15.54 10.28 8.89
N VAL A 353 14.35 9.81 9.30
CA VAL A 353 13.29 10.68 9.81
C VAL A 353 13.72 11.32 11.12
N LYS A 354 14.33 10.56 12.05
CA LYS A 354 14.83 11.11 13.32
C LYS A 354 15.88 12.21 13.13
N GLN A 355 16.74 12.09 12.11
CA GLN A 355 17.67 13.15 11.75
C GLN A 355 16.93 14.38 11.22
N MET A 356 15.87 14.19 10.43
CA MET A 356 15.08 15.28 9.86
C MET A 356 14.31 16.09 10.90
N LEU A 357 13.89 15.46 12.01
CA LEU A 357 13.19 16.12 13.11
C LEU A 357 14.01 17.26 13.77
N GLN A 358 15.32 17.35 13.50
CA GLN A 358 16.16 18.45 13.97
C GLN A 358 15.93 19.76 13.20
N ASP A 359 15.44 19.70 11.96
CA ASP A 359 15.17 20.88 11.12
C ASP A 359 13.67 21.24 11.16
N LYS A 360 13.33 22.20 12.02
CA LYS A 360 11.95 22.64 12.23
C LYS A 360 11.28 23.17 10.97
N ASN A 361 12.00 23.97 10.17
CA ASN A 361 11.43 24.59 8.98
C ASN A 361 11.13 23.54 7.92
N ARG A 362 12.07 22.61 7.71
CA ARG A 362 11.88 21.50 6.78
C ARG A 362 10.76 20.56 7.22
N MET A 363 10.66 20.26 8.51
CA MET A 363 9.56 19.45 9.04
C MET A 363 8.20 20.11 8.83
N LYS A 364 8.09 21.43 9.01
CA LYS A 364 6.85 22.16 8.73
C LYS A 364 6.41 22.03 7.26
N GLU A 365 7.34 22.09 6.31
CA GLU A 365 7.03 21.84 4.90
C GLU A 365 6.64 20.38 4.62
N ILE A 366 7.33 19.43 5.25
CA ILE A 366 7.04 18.00 5.15
C ILE A 366 5.61 17.71 5.63
N LEU A 367 5.20 18.26 6.77
CA LEU A 367 3.85 18.04 7.29
C LEU A 367 2.76 18.56 6.33
N LYS A 368 3.02 19.66 5.62
CA LYS A 368 2.10 20.19 4.59
C LYS A 368 1.92 19.29 3.36
N LEU A 369 2.83 18.34 3.12
CA LEU A 369 2.67 17.32 2.07
C LEU A 369 1.64 16.24 2.45
N HIS A 370 1.34 16.09 3.73
CA HIS A 370 0.55 14.96 4.24
C HIS A 370 -0.95 15.22 4.24
N TYR A 371 -1.41 16.38 3.76
CA TYR A 371 -2.84 16.61 3.59
C TYR A 371 -3.17 17.37 2.31
N VAL A 372 -4.37 17.09 1.80
CA VAL A 372 -4.93 17.74 0.61
C VAL A 372 -6.34 18.24 0.93
N LYS A 373 -6.72 19.39 0.36
CA LYS A 373 -8.01 20.06 0.60
C LYS A 373 -9.12 19.52 -0.31
N GLU A 374 -9.17 18.19 -0.47
CA GLU A 374 -10.25 17.49 -1.14
C GLU A 374 -10.40 16.08 -0.55
N ARG A 375 -11.60 15.48 -0.63
CA ARG A 375 -11.87 14.10 -0.18
C ARG A 375 -11.55 13.08 -1.28
N LEU A 376 -10.47 12.33 -1.09
CA LEU A 376 -9.93 11.31 -1.99
C LEU A 376 -10.10 9.92 -1.40
N THR A 377 -11.15 9.21 -1.81
CA THR A 377 -11.27 7.77 -1.55
C THR A 377 -10.35 6.99 -2.50
N LEU A 378 -10.00 5.74 -2.15
CA LEU A 378 -9.24 4.89 -3.06
C LEU A 378 -9.94 4.71 -4.41
N ASP A 379 -11.26 4.61 -4.45
CA ASP A 379 -11.99 4.44 -5.70
C ASP A 379 -11.89 5.69 -6.57
N LYS A 380 -12.03 6.89 -5.98
CA LYS A 380 -11.76 8.15 -6.69
C LYS A 380 -10.32 8.21 -7.24
N ILE A 381 -9.34 7.70 -6.49
CA ILE A 381 -7.94 7.64 -6.95
C ILE A 381 -7.80 6.67 -8.13
N LYS A 382 -8.40 5.48 -8.03
CA LYS A 382 -8.37 4.45 -9.08
C LYS A 382 -9.08 4.91 -10.35
N ASP A 383 -10.29 5.43 -10.24
CA ASP A 383 -11.11 5.87 -11.38
C ASP A 383 -10.45 7.02 -12.15
N LYS A 384 -9.89 8.00 -11.43
CA LYS A 384 -9.13 9.09 -12.03
C LYS A 384 -7.83 8.60 -12.68
N SER A 385 -7.21 7.55 -12.13
CA SER A 385 -5.99 6.95 -12.71
C SER A 385 -6.28 6.10 -13.95
N VAL A 386 -7.43 5.41 -13.99
CA VAL A 386 -7.86 4.58 -15.13
C VAL A 386 -8.40 5.43 -16.29
N SER A 387 -9.20 6.46 -16.01
CA SER A 387 -9.69 7.40 -17.04
C SER A 387 -8.55 8.15 -17.75
N GLN A 388 -7.44 8.39 -17.06
CA GLN A 388 -6.23 8.92 -17.68
C GLN A 388 -5.49 7.89 -18.55
N LYS A 389 -5.63 6.57 -18.29
CA LYS A 389 -5.08 5.47 -19.09
C LYS A 389 -5.93 5.08 -20.32
N SER A 390 -7.22 5.40 -20.36
CA SER A 390 -8.10 5.07 -21.51
C SER A 390 -8.16 6.16 -22.58
N SER A 391 -7.62 7.36 -22.33
CA SER A 391 -7.45 8.41 -23.35
C SER A 391 -6.25 8.17 -24.29
N PHE A 392 -5.70 6.97 -24.31
CA PHE A 392 -4.64 6.56 -25.22
C PHE A 392 -5.26 5.84 -26.42
N PRO A 393 -5.04 6.28 -27.67
CA PRO A 393 -5.35 5.44 -28.81
C PRO A 393 -4.35 4.27 -28.77
N SER A 394 -4.82 3.12 -28.28
CA SER A 394 -4.24 1.85 -28.62
C SER A 394 -4.31 1.73 -30.13
N GLY A 395 -3.16 1.79 -30.80
CA GLY A 395 -3.02 1.28 -32.15
C GLY A 395 -3.24 -0.22 -32.12
N ASP A 396 -4.51 -0.62 -32.12
CA ASP A 396 -4.94 -1.92 -32.62
C ASP A 396 -5.86 -1.63 -33.79
N SER A 397 -5.39 -2.05 -34.97
CA SER A 397 -6.08 -1.90 -36.23
C SER A 397 -7.30 -2.81 -36.28
N ARG A 398 -8.46 -2.29 -35.88
CA ARG A 398 -9.76 -2.70 -36.40
C ARG A 398 -10.63 -1.46 -36.60
N ASP A 399 -10.71 -1.07 -37.87
CA ASP A 399 -11.60 -0.04 -38.38
C ASP A 399 -13.07 -0.39 -38.07
N GLU A 400 -13.71 0.46 -37.27
CA GLU A 400 -15.15 0.67 -37.28
C GLU A 400 -15.43 2.15 -37.04
N ARG A 401 -15.38 2.95 -38.12
CA ARG A 401 -16.23 4.14 -38.38
C ARG A 401 -15.74 4.89 -39.63
N THR A 402 -15.92 4.25 -40.77
CA THR A 402 -16.33 4.96 -41.99
C THR A 402 -17.80 5.36 -41.86
N GLU A 403 -18.10 6.41 -41.11
CA GLU A 403 -19.37 7.14 -41.20
C GLU A 403 -19.14 8.63 -40.96
N SER A 404 -18.39 9.26 -41.86
CA SER A 404 -18.44 10.71 -42.11
C SER A 404 -17.96 11.06 -43.53
N ALA A 405 -18.06 10.10 -44.46
CA ALA A 405 -17.80 10.28 -45.89
C ALA A 405 -19.09 10.16 -46.73
N LEU A 406 -20.24 10.57 -46.16
CA LEU A 406 -21.54 10.64 -46.85
C LEU A 406 -22.01 12.07 -47.12
N THR A 407 -21.06 12.99 -47.33
CA THR A 407 -21.36 14.37 -47.80
C THR A 407 -20.35 14.89 -48.83
N TRP A 408 -19.72 13.99 -49.60
CA TRP A 408 -18.90 14.36 -50.78
C TRP A 408 -19.13 13.47 -52.02
N LEU A 409 -20.14 12.59 -52.01
CA LEU A 409 -20.59 11.78 -53.17
C LEU A 409 -21.99 12.19 -53.68
N GLY A 410 -22.42 13.42 -53.39
CA GLY A 410 -23.60 14.05 -53.99
C GLY A 410 -23.29 14.89 -55.24
N ALA A 411 -22.01 15.12 -55.55
CA ALA A 411 -21.59 16.05 -56.62
C ALA A 411 -21.21 15.36 -57.95
N ILE A 412 -21.24 14.03 -58.04
CA ILE A 412 -20.95 13.29 -59.29
C ILE A 412 -22.16 12.43 -59.67
N ARG A 413 -23.31 13.10 -59.82
CA ARG A 413 -24.52 12.59 -60.49
C ARG A 413 -24.91 13.50 -61.67
N LYS A 414 -23.89 14.01 -62.37
CA LYS A 414 -23.95 14.70 -63.67
C LYS A 414 -22.74 14.21 -64.48
N PHE A 415 -22.87 13.05 -65.11
CA PHE A 415 -22.38 12.73 -66.45
C PHE A 415 -22.65 11.23 -66.71
N GLY A 416 -23.11 10.94 -67.92
CA GLY A 416 -23.89 9.76 -68.31
C GLY A 416 -23.12 8.42 -68.29
N PHE A 417 -23.83 7.31 -68.05
CA PHE A 417 -24.51 6.45 -69.06
C PHE A 417 -23.53 5.55 -69.82
N LEU A 418 -23.53 4.23 -69.53
CA LEU A 418 -24.02 3.18 -70.45
C LEU A 418 -23.78 1.76 -69.87
N GLY A 419 -24.87 1.00 -69.75
CA GLY A 419 -24.98 -0.37 -70.30
C GLY A 419 -24.40 -1.58 -69.56
N LEU A 420 -25.34 -2.39 -69.01
CA LEU A 420 -25.41 -3.88 -69.07
C LEU A 420 -24.32 -4.68 -68.31
N SER A 421 -24.53 -5.84 -67.69
CA SER A 421 -25.66 -6.71 -67.33
C SER A 421 -25.05 -7.98 -66.69
N GLY A 422 -25.66 -8.53 -65.63
CA GLY A 422 -25.73 -10.00 -65.45
C GLY A 422 -24.76 -10.72 -64.48
N LEU A 423 -25.41 -11.49 -63.59
CA LEU A 423 -25.03 -12.77 -62.97
C LEU A 423 -24.13 -12.84 -61.72
N GLU A 424 -24.82 -12.97 -60.57
CA GLU A 424 -24.92 -14.17 -59.71
C GLU A 424 -23.69 -15.06 -59.39
N ASP A 425 -23.56 -15.28 -58.07
CA ASP A 425 -23.28 -16.52 -57.34
C ASP A 425 -21.84 -17.04 -57.08
N LYS A 426 -21.53 -17.03 -55.77
CA LYS A 426 -21.01 -18.11 -54.91
C LYS A 426 -19.62 -18.75 -55.14
N LYS A 427 -18.89 -18.73 -54.02
CA LYS A 427 -18.04 -19.78 -53.37
C LYS A 427 -16.53 -19.86 -53.70
N LYS A 428 -15.79 -19.75 -52.58
CA LYS A 428 -14.65 -20.55 -52.09
C LYS A 428 -13.26 -20.46 -52.78
N VAL A 429 -12.31 -19.99 -51.95
CA VAL A 429 -11.01 -20.61 -51.60
C VAL A 429 -10.04 -20.94 -52.76
N SER A 430 -8.90 -20.23 -52.84
CA SER A 430 -7.57 -20.74 -52.40
C SER A 430 -6.44 -19.75 -52.74
N CYS A 431 -5.28 -20.01 -52.14
CA CYS A 431 -4.08 -19.19 -52.04
C CYS A 431 -3.13 -19.35 -53.25
N GLY A 432 -2.48 -18.27 -53.72
CA GLY A 432 -1.32 -18.41 -54.62
C GLY A 432 -0.81 -17.16 -55.37
N ARG A 433 0.16 -16.47 -54.75
CA ARG A 433 1.42 -15.87 -55.30
C ARG A 433 1.46 -15.02 -56.59
N LYS A 434 2.24 -13.92 -56.46
CA LYS A 434 3.01 -13.11 -57.46
C LYS A 434 2.14 -12.16 -58.30
N GLU A 435 2.46 -10.87 -58.55
CA GLU A 435 3.71 -10.12 -58.70
C GLU A 435 3.42 -8.60 -58.51
N THR A 436 4.42 -7.81 -58.08
CA THR A 436 4.47 -6.32 -58.09
C THR A 436 4.65 -5.79 -59.53
N PRO A 437 4.67 -4.46 -59.84
CA PRO A 437 4.49 -3.24 -59.03
C PRO A 437 3.52 -2.20 -59.69
N ASN A 438 3.11 -1.16 -58.96
CA ASN A 438 3.08 0.20 -59.53
C ASN A 438 2.98 1.26 -58.42
N VAL A 439 3.97 2.14 -58.46
CA VAL A 439 4.17 3.28 -57.55
C VAL A 439 3.25 4.41 -58.00
N ILE A 440 2.42 4.93 -57.10
CA ILE A 440 1.86 6.27 -57.19
C ILE A 440 2.32 7.03 -55.95
N THR A 441 3.26 7.94 -56.16
CA THR A 441 3.77 8.91 -55.19
C THR A 441 2.66 9.84 -54.74
N MET A 442 2.36 9.87 -53.43
CA MET A 442 1.58 10.95 -52.82
C MET A 442 2.51 12.04 -52.27
N HIS A 443 2.15 13.26 -52.62
CA HIS A 443 2.83 14.54 -52.41
C HIS A 443 3.11 14.84 -50.92
N GLU A 444 4.27 15.46 -50.64
CA GLU A 444 4.80 15.82 -49.31
C GLU A 444 3.96 16.87 -48.51
N ASP A 445 2.87 17.42 -49.07
CA ASP A 445 2.19 18.58 -48.49
C ASP A 445 1.04 18.27 -47.51
N CYS A 446 0.52 17.03 -47.47
CA CYS A 446 -0.53 16.66 -46.51
C CYS A 446 0.01 16.35 -45.10
N SER A 447 1.26 15.91 -45.00
CA SER A 447 1.91 15.57 -43.73
C SER A 447 2.23 16.81 -42.89
N ALA A 448 2.53 17.95 -43.54
CA ALA A 448 2.82 19.21 -42.86
C ALA A 448 1.57 19.82 -42.18
N LEU A 449 0.39 19.72 -42.81
CA LEU A 449 -0.87 20.25 -42.26
C LEU A 449 -1.43 19.38 -41.12
N ILE A 450 -1.26 18.05 -41.19
CA ILE A 450 -1.61 17.14 -40.10
C ILE A 450 -0.68 17.35 -38.88
N ASN A 451 0.62 17.53 -39.11
CA ASN A 451 1.58 17.85 -38.04
C ASN A 451 1.34 19.24 -37.43
N PHE A 452 0.93 20.23 -38.23
CA PHE A 452 0.56 21.56 -37.73
C PHE A 452 -0.73 21.52 -36.89
N ALA A 453 -1.73 20.74 -37.30
CA ALA A 453 -2.96 20.53 -36.51
C ALA A 453 -2.70 19.74 -35.21
N GLN A 454 -1.80 18.74 -35.24
CA GLN A 454 -1.37 17.98 -34.06
C GLN A 454 -0.55 18.83 -33.07
N SER A 455 0.23 19.81 -33.56
CA SER A 455 1.00 20.73 -32.72
C SER A 455 0.14 21.67 -31.86
N ARG A 456 -1.07 22.04 -32.32
CA ARG A 456 -2.04 22.84 -31.53
C ARG A 456 -2.82 21.99 -30.52
N LEU A 457 -2.96 20.68 -30.78
CA LEU A 457 -3.60 19.72 -29.87
C LEU A 457 -2.65 19.21 -28.76
N ALA A 458 -1.34 19.47 -28.86
CA ALA A 458 -0.31 19.07 -27.91
C ALA A 458 -0.31 19.83 -26.55
N ARG A 459 -1.40 20.49 -26.15
CA ARG A 459 -1.49 21.17 -24.84
C ARG A 459 -1.91 20.26 -23.68
N ARG A 460 -2.15 18.96 -23.90
CA ARG A 460 -2.42 18.01 -22.82
C ARG A 460 -1.63 16.72 -23.03
N ALA A 461 -0.46 16.63 -22.41
CA ALA A 461 0.20 15.35 -22.19
C ALA A 461 -0.64 14.54 -21.18
N PRO A 462 -1.12 13.33 -21.52
CA PRO A 462 -1.84 12.49 -20.57
C PRO A 462 -0.81 11.86 -19.62
N LEU A 463 -0.89 12.25 -18.35
CA LEU A 463 -0.15 11.62 -17.26
C LEU A 463 -0.91 10.35 -16.89
N GLY A 464 -0.27 9.18 -16.89
CA GLY A 464 -0.87 7.95 -16.34
C GLY A 464 -0.97 7.95 -14.80
N PHE A 465 -0.91 9.13 -14.17
CA PHE A 465 -0.82 9.34 -12.73
C PHE A 465 -1.76 10.48 -12.34
N LEU A 466 -2.68 10.20 -11.42
CA LEU A 466 -3.46 11.25 -10.78
C LEU A 466 -2.51 12.17 -10.01
N GLN A 467 -2.61 13.47 -10.28
CA GLN A 467 -1.86 14.50 -9.57
C GLN A 467 -2.80 15.36 -8.74
N VAL A 468 -2.44 15.57 -7.47
CA VAL A 468 -3.24 16.37 -6.54
C VAL A 468 -2.38 17.42 -5.88
N ALA A 469 -2.87 18.66 -5.79
CA ALA A 469 -2.16 19.73 -5.08
C ALA A 469 -2.21 19.49 -3.56
N THR A 470 -1.05 19.62 -2.90
CA THR A 470 -0.97 19.58 -1.43
C THR A 470 -1.16 20.96 -0.83
N ALA A 471 -1.25 21.02 0.49
CA ALA A 471 -1.14 22.30 1.19
C ALA A 471 0.28 22.89 1.17
N ALA A 472 1.30 22.09 0.82
CA ALA A 472 2.62 22.63 0.53
C ALA A 472 2.59 23.31 -0.85
N GLU A 473 2.93 24.60 -0.87
CA GLU A 473 2.89 25.42 -2.08
C GLU A 473 3.71 24.78 -3.20
N LYS A 474 3.14 24.74 -4.42
CA LYS A 474 3.77 24.21 -5.63
C LYS A 474 4.19 22.73 -5.55
N LYS A 475 3.85 22.01 -4.48
CA LYS A 475 4.10 20.56 -4.34
C LYS A 475 2.80 19.76 -4.54
N LYS A 476 2.93 18.62 -5.20
CA LYS A 476 1.82 17.73 -5.56
C LYS A 476 2.07 16.32 -5.06
N LEU A 477 0.99 15.59 -4.80
CA LEU A 477 1.01 14.14 -4.66
C LEU A 477 0.73 13.49 -6.01
N TYR A 478 1.40 12.37 -6.25
CA TYR A 478 1.28 11.56 -7.45
C TYR A 478 0.83 10.16 -7.05
N PHE A 479 -0.28 9.68 -7.60
CA PHE A 479 -0.83 8.38 -7.25
C PHE A 479 -0.59 7.38 -8.36
N ASN A 480 -0.22 6.17 -7.97
CA ASN A 480 -0.05 5.05 -8.88
C ASN A 480 -0.75 3.79 -8.34
N VAL A 481 -1.46 3.09 -9.22
CA VAL A 481 -2.16 1.85 -8.93
C VAL A 481 -1.34 0.70 -9.51
N VAL A 482 -0.76 -0.12 -8.63
CA VAL A 482 0.07 -1.27 -8.99
C VAL A 482 -0.76 -2.54 -8.83
N GLN A 483 -0.85 -3.35 -9.89
CA GLN A 483 -1.49 -4.66 -9.84
C GLN A 483 -0.50 -5.68 -9.25
N GLY A 484 -0.89 -6.31 -8.14
CA GLY A 484 -0.15 -7.42 -7.56
C GLY A 484 -0.35 -8.73 -8.32
N PRO A 485 0.48 -9.76 -8.06
CA PRO A 485 0.43 -11.06 -8.74
C PRO A 485 -0.89 -11.84 -8.60
N MET A 486 -1.73 -11.46 -7.64
CA MET A 486 -3.03 -12.09 -7.34
C MET A 486 -4.21 -11.12 -7.58
N GLU A 487 -4.10 -10.20 -8.54
CA GLU A 487 -5.09 -9.15 -8.85
C GLU A 487 -5.37 -8.14 -7.69
N ASN A 488 -4.74 -8.31 -6.53
CA ASN A 488 -4.78 -7.32 -5.46
C ASN A 488 -4.12 -6.02 -5.94
N GLN A 489 -4.93 -4.97 -6.06
CA GLN A 489 -4.46 -3.63 -6.41
C GLN A 489 -3.91 -2.94 -5.17
N THR A 490 -2.65 -2.53 -5.24
CA THR A 490 -2.03 -1.66 -4.23
C THR A 490 -1.97 -0.24 -4.77
N VAL A 491 -2.31 0.73 -3.92
CA VAL A 491 -2.24 2.14 -4.29
C VAL A 491 -1.05 2.75 -3.56
N THR A 492 -0.19 3.38 -4.34
CA THR A 492 0.99 4.10 -3.85
C THR A 492 0.77 5.59 -4.06
N VAL A 493 1.28 6.38 -3.12
CA VAL A 493 1.29 7.83 -3.14
C VAL A 493 2.72 8.32 -3.07
N GLU A 494 3.11 9.20 -3.97
CA GLU A 494 4.41 9.84 -3.97
C GLU A 494 4.27 11.32 -3.62
N GLY A 495 5.10 11.78 -2.69
CA GLY A 495 5.22 13.19 -2.30
C GLY A 495 6.65 13.54 -1.90
N GLY A 496 7.19 14.63 -2.46
CA GLY A 496 8.55 15.09 -2.15
C GLY A 496 9.65 14.05 -2.46
N GLY A 497 9.47 13.25 -3.52
CA GLY A 497 10.42 12.20 -3.94
C GLY A 497 10.28 10.86 -3.23
N VAL A 498 9.46 10.77 -2.18
CA VAL A 498 9.22 9.54 -1.41
C VAL A 498 7.99 8.82 -1.95
N ASN A 499 8.13 7.54 -2.30
CA ASN A 499 7.02 6.66 -2.64
C ASN A 499 6.55 5.95 -1.37
N ALA A 500 5.28 6.09 -1.01
CA ALA A 500 4.65 5.41 0.12
C ALA A 500 3.49 4.51 -0.33
N THR A 501 3.30 3.38 0.33
CA THR A 501 2.17 2.48 0.13
C THR A 501 1.05 2.84 1.10
N ILE A 502 -0.19 2.87 0.64
CA ILE A 502 -1.35 3.00 1.53
C ILE A 502 -1.60 1.63 2.19
N ILE A 503 -1.37 1.54 3.50
CA ILE A 503 -1.55 0.32 4.31
C ILE A 503 -3.01 0.16 4.72
N THR A 504 -3.60 1.21 5.29
CA THR A 504 -5.01 1.24 5.67
C THR A 504 -5.65 2.42 5.01
N ALA A 505 -6.66 2.16 4.20
CA ALA A 505 -7.27 3.17 3.38
C ALA A 505 -8.67 3.51 3.85
N ASN A 506 -9.14 4.67 3.41
CA ASN A 506 -10.52 5.10 3.54
C ASN A 506 -11.03 5.18 4.99
N ILE A 507 -10.18 5.45 5.98
CA ILE A 507 -10.65 5.62 7.36
C ILE A 507 -11.56 6.85 7.38
N ALA A 508 -12.83 6.62 7.68
CA ALA A 508 -13.86 7.63 7.59
C ALA A 508 -13.79 8.59 8.77
N ALA A 509 -13.94 9.87 8.48
CA ALA A 509 -14.07 10.94 9.47
C ALA A 509 -15.19 11.88 9.07
N THR A 510 -15.76 12.61 10.04
CA THR A 510 -16.91 13.49 9.81
C THR A 510 -16.62 14.66 8.87
N ASN A 511 -15.36 15.06 8.73
CA ASN A 511 -14.91 16.17 7.88
C ASN A 511 -13.87 15.76 6.82
N GLY A 512 -13.72 14.46 6.57
CA GLY A 512 -12.67 14.00 5.66
C GLY A 512 -12.42 12.49 5.68
N ILE A 513 -11.23 12.13 5.23
CA ILE A 513 -10.79 10.74 5.16
C ILE A 513 -9.30 10.62 5.50
N ILE A 514 -8.90 9.50 6.08
CA ILE A 514 -7.52 9.23 6.47
C ILE A 514 -7.03 7.98 5.74
N HIS A 515 -5.84 8.08 5.16
CA HIS A 515 -5.08 6.95 4.64
C HIS A 515 -3.82 6.80 5.48
N ILE A 516 -3.63 5.64 6.10
CA ILE A 516 -2.39 5.31 6.80
C ILE A 516 -1.37 4.84 5.76
N ILE A 517 -0.19 5.47 5.76
CA ILE A 517 0.91 5.17 4.82
C ILE A 517 2.13 4.59 5.53
N ASP A 518 2.91 3.80 4.80
CA ASP A 518 4.10 3.10 5.31
C ASP A 518 5.35 3.97 5.48
N ARG A 519 5.34 5.22 4.97
CA ARG A 519 6.50 6.11 4.94
C ARG A 519 6.11 7.58 5.17
N LEU A 520 7.01 8.38 5.73
CA LEU A 520 6.86 9.83 5.84
C LEU A 520 7.22 10.49 4.49
N LEU A 521 6.26 11.15 3.84
CA LEU A 521 6.48 11.85 2.57
C LEU A 521 7.50 12.99 2.73
N GLY A 522 8.32 13.23 1.70
CA GLY A 522 9.32 14.31 1.71
C GLY A 522 10.62 14.03 2.48
N VAL A 523 10.79 12.87 3.13
CA VAL A 523 12.09 12.43 3.67
C VAL A 523 12.73 11.37 2.76
N PRO A 524 13.73 11.74 1.94
CA PRO A 524 14.28 10.82 0.95
C PRO A 524 14.98 9.61 1.58
N TYR A 525 14.80 8.44 0.96
CA TYR A 525 15.45 7.19 1.35
C TYR A 525 16.16 6.47 0.19
N THR A 526 16.02 7.01 -1.03
CA THR A 526 16.62 6.48 -2.27
C THR A 526 17.68 7.42 -2.80
N THR A 527 18.66 6.88 -3.53
CA THR A 527 19.62 7.69 -4.32
C THR A 527 18.97 8.17 -5.62
N VAL A 528 19.60 9.12 -6.31
CA VAL A 528 19.17 9.54 -7.66
C VAL A 528 19.09 8.35 -8.61
N LEU A 529 20.05 7.40 -8.53
CA LEU A 529 20.01 6.17 -9.32
C LEU A 529 18.78 5.31 -9.00
N ASP A 530 18.55 5.04 -7.71
CA ASP A 530 17.45 4.18 -7.28
C ASP A 530 16.10 4.78 -7.61
N LYS A 531 15.96 6.10 -7.45
CA LYS A 531 14.75 6.82 -7.83
C LYS A 531 14.54 6.76 -9.34
N LEU A 532 15.57 7.01 -10.14
CA LEU A 532 15.49 6.94 -11.60
C LEU A 532 15.08 5.55 -12.09
N ARG A 533 15.60 4.49 -11.44
CA ARG A 533 15.29 3.09 -11.75
C ARG A 533 13.86 2.68 -11.40
N THR A 534 13.34 3.16 -10.28
CA THR A 534 12.04 2.73 -9.73
C THR A 534 10.88 3.60 -10.22
N ASP A 535 11.18 4.76 -10.80
CA ASP A 535 10.16 5.67 -11.28
C ASP A 535 9.63 5.30 -12.67
N PRO A 536 8.32 4.99 -12.80
CA PRO A 536 7.74 4.57 -14.07
C PRO A 536 7.70 5.67 -15.14
N MET A 537 7.88 6.96 -14.79
CA MET A 537 7.94 8.05 -15.76
C MET A 537 9.32 8.24 -16.38
N LEU A 538 10.37 7.63 -15.81
CA LEU A 538 11.76 7.92 -16.16
C LEU A 538 12.49 6.73 -16.79
N ASN A 539 11.77 5.69 -17.20
CA ASN A 539 12.33 4.44 -17.70
C ASN A 539 13.25 4.64 -18.91
N SER A 540 12.86 5.47 -19.87
CA SER A 540 13.65 5.77 -21.08
C SER A 540 14.98 6.44 -20.71
N THR A 541 14.95 7.38 -19.76
CA THR A 541 16.15 8.06 -19.25
C THR A 541 17.05 7.08 -18.50
N TYR A 542 16.47 6.23 -17.66
CA TYR A 542 17.19 5.17 -16.95
C TYR A 542 17.89 4.21 -17.92
N VAL A 543 17.16 3.65 -18.88
CA VAL A 543 17.69 2.69 -19.88
C VAL A 543 18.76 3.33 -20.75
N LEU A 544 18.58 4.59 -21.16
CA LEU A 544 19.59 5.31 -21.94
C LEU A 544 20.89 5.48 -21.13
N GLY A 545 20.77 5.79 -19.84
CA GLY A 545 21.91 5.96 -18.94
C GLY A 545 22.63 4.67 -18.52
N GLN A 546 22.02 3.50 -18.69
CA GLN A 546 22.73 2.21 -18.49
C GLN A 546 23.85 2.03 -19.52
N ARG A 547 23.70 2.64 -20.70
CA ARG A 547 24.70 2.54 -21.75
C ARG A 547 25.95 3.29 -21.35
N ARG A 548 27.12 2.68 -21.54
CA ARG A 548 28.43 3.26 -21.20
C ARG A 548 28.56 3.67 -19.71
N GLY A 549 27.75 3.09 -18.82
CA GLY A 549 27.86 3.29 -17.37
C GLY A 549 27.59 4.72 -16.89
N PHE A 550 26.78 5.52 -17.60
CA PHE A 550 26.43 6.86 -17.11
C PHE A 550 25.75 6.80 -15.74
N ASN A 551 24.87 5.82 -15.54
CA ASN A 551 24.13 5.62 -14.30
C ASN A 551 25.01 5.28 -13.09
N ASP A 552 26.21 4.72 -13.30
CA ASP A 552 27.08 4.25 -12.21
C ASP A 552 27.47 5.38 -11.26
N GLN A 553 27.63 6.60 -11.78
CA GLN A 553 27.97 7.78 -10.98
C GLN A 553 26.81 8.25 -10.08
N LEU A 554 25.55 7.97 -10.44
CA LEU A 554 24.37 8.49 -9.75
C LEU A 554 24.13 7.82 -8.39
N ASN A 555 24.91 6.79 -8.06
CA ASN A 555 24.92 6.13 -6.76
C ASN A 555 25.96 6.71 -5.79
N ASP A 556 26.83 7.62 -6.26
CA ASP A 556 27.87 8.22 -5.42
C ASP A 556 27.24 9.17 -4.39
N THR A 557 27.35 8.83 -3.11
CA THR A 557 26.79 9.61 -2.00
C THR A 557 27.68 10.79 -1.59
N LYS A 558 28.92 10.86 -2.08
CA LYS A 558 29.85 11.97 -1.82
C LYS A 558 29.56 13.19 -2.69
N LYS A 559 28.85 13.01 -3.80
CA LYS A 559 28.45 14.08 -4.72
C LYS A 559 27.05 14.59 -4.40
N ARG A 560 26.74 15.79 -4.85
CA ARG A 560 25.37 16.33 -4.85
C ARG A 560 24.94 16.58 -6.29
N PHE A 561 23.90 15.85 -6.69
CA PHE A 561 23.37 15.91 -8.04
C PHE A 561 22.16 16.83 -8.12
N THR A 562 22.07 17.63 -9.18
CA THR A 562 20.79 18.21 -9.64
C THR A 562 20.54 17.70 -11.05
N TYR A 563 19.59 16.79 -11.19
CA TYR A 563 19.37 16.06 -12.44
C TYR A 563 18.06 16.48 -13.11
N PHE A 564 18.17 17.15 -14.25
CA PHE A 564 17.03 17.49 -15.09
C PHE A 564 16.63 16.29 -15.95
N ALA A 565 15.94 15.31 -15.37
CA ALA A 565 15.60 14.06 -16.05
C ALA A 565 14.39 14.24 -17.00
N PRO A 566 14.52 14.02 -18.31
CA PRO A 566 13.36 13.98 -19.19
C PRO A 566 12.50 12.76 -18.87
N TYR A 567 11.19 12.94 -18.81
CA TYR A 567 10.25 11.81 -18.74
C TYR A 567 10.08 11.10 -20.09
N ASP A 568 9.50 9.90 -20.09
CA ASP A 568 9.37 9.04 -21.28
C ASP A 568 8.69 9.73 -22.47
N TYR A 569 7.66 10.54 -22.22
CA TYR A 569 7.00 11.27 -23.32
C TYR A 569 7.88 12.38 -23.90
N ALA A 570 8.82 12.98 -23.14
CA ALA A 570 9.78 13.93 -23.69
C ALA A 570 10.69 13.27 -24.75
N TRP A 571 11.09 12.01 -24.53
CA TRP A 571 11.85 11.25 -25.52
C TRP A 571 11.00 10.89 -26.74
N LYS A 572 9.72 10.57 -26.54
CA LYS A 572 8.77 10.35 -27.65
C LYS A 572 8.55 11.62 -28.48
N ASP A 573 8.37 12.76 -27.83
CA ASP A 573 8.26 14.07 -28.49
C ASP A 573 9.55 14.44 -29.22
N ALA A 574 10.72 14.17 -28.61
CA ALA A 574 12.01 14.35 -29.27
C ALA A 574 12.15 13.45 -30.52
N ALA A 575 11.60 12.23 -30.51
CA ALA A 575 11.59 11.36 -31.69
C ALA A 575 10.74 11.90 -32.85
N ASN A 576 9.70 12.69 -32.56
CA ASN A 576 8.91 13.35 -33.59
C ASN A 576 9.62 14.59 -34.14
N ASN A 577 10.25 15.39 -33.27
CA ASN A 577 10.92 16.63 -33.64
C ASN A 577 12.30 16.40 -34.28
N TYR A 578 13.02 15.35 -33.86
CA TYR A 578 14.37 15.00 -34.28
C TYR A 578 14.49 13.47 -34.52
N PRO A 579 13.83 12.92 -35.55
CA PRO A 579 13.69 11.47 -35.72
C PRO A 579 15.01 10.74 -35.92
N SER A 580 15.90 11.27 -36.78
CA SER A 580 17.18 10.66 -37.08
C SER A 580 18.14 10.69 -35.87
N THR A 581 18.22 11.85 -35.23
CA THR A 581 19.04 12.10 -34.04
C THR A 581 18.58 11.23 -32.87
N THR A 582 17.29 11.26 -32.54
CA THR A 582 16.74 10.49 -31.43
C THR A 582 16.89 8.99 -31.66
N LYS A 583 16.60 8.49 -32.88
CA LYS A 583 16.78 7.07 -33.21
C LYS A 583 18.22 6.62 -32.94
N LYS A 584 19.22 7.39 -33.36
CA LYS A 584 20.64 7.09 -33.13
C LYS A 584 20.97 7.03 -31.64
N LEU A 585 20.46 7.93 -30.80
CA LEU A 585 20.73 7.90 -29.34
C LEU A 585 20.35 6.57 -28.70
N PHE A 586 19.28 5.94 -29.17
CA PHE A 586 18.82 4.62 -28.71
C PHE A 586 19.49 3.44 -29.44
N MET A 587 20.49 3.67 -30.29
CA MET A 587 21.33 2.61 -30.88
C MET A 587 22.68 2.48 -30.15
N THR A 588 23.20 1.26 -30.04
CA THR A 588 24.35 0.95 -29.16
C THR A 588 25.63 1.63 -29.65
N GLU A 589 25.81 1.75 -30.95
CA GLU A 589 26.96 2.35 -31.61
C GLU A 589 27.10 3.86 -31.37
N PHE A 590 25.99 4.55 -31.04
CA PHE A 590 26.00 5.98 -30.70
C PHE A 590 25.89 6.24 -29.19
N SER A 591 26.12 5.22 -28.35
CA SER A 591 26.06 5.33 -26.88
C SER A 591 26.94 6.43 -26.29
N TYR A 592 28.01 6.84 -26.99
CA TYR A 592 28.82 8.01 -26.63
C TYR A 592 28.01 9.31 -26.65
N HIS A 593 27.22 9.56 -27.70
CA HIS A 593 26.37 10.75 -27.80
C HIS A 593 25.28 10.73 -26.72
N ALA A 594 24.68 9.56 -26.47
CA ALA A 594 23.69 9.38 -25.41
C ALA A 594 24.25 9.80 -24.04
N LYS A 595 25.42 9.28 -23.66
CA LYS A 595 26.11 9.66 -22.41
C LYS A 595 26.34 11.17 -22.33
N GLN A 596 26.85 11.77 -23.40
CA GLN A 596 27.17 13.20 -23.45
C GLN A 596 25.92 14.11 -23.38
N ILE A 597 24.77 13.65 -23.88
CA ILE A 597 23.50 14.36 -23.72
C ILE A 597 23.01 14.23 -22.28
N LEU A 598 23.08 13.05 -21.67
CA LEU A 598 22.68 12.86 -20.27
C LEU A 598 23.57 13.68 -19.31
N GLU A 599 24.87 13.79 -19.58
CA GLU A 599 25.80 14.64 -18.81
C GLU A 599 25.46 16.13 -18.89
N ARG A 600 24.85 16.61 -19.98
CA ARG A 600 24.33 17.99 -20.08
C ARG A 600 23.15 18.23 -19.13
N HIS A 601 22.38 17.20 -18.82
CA HIS A 601 21.22 17.30 -17.92
C HIS A 601 21.61 17.16 -16.44
N LEU A 602 22.84 16.72 -16.15
CA LEU A 602 23.31 16.42 -14.80
C LEU A 602 24.26 17.50 -14.30
N ILE A 603 23.86 18.18 -13.22
CA ILE A 603 24.71 19.14 -12.51
C ILE A 603 25.34 18.43 -11.32
N ILE A 604 26.65 18.66 -11.15
CA ILE A 604 27.42 18.16 -10.01
C ILE A 604 28.03 19.38 -9.33
N ALA A 605 27.61 19.65 -8.10
CA ALA A 605 28.06 20.80 -7.33
C ALA A 605 28.18 20.42 -5.84
N ASP A 606 28.58 21.38 -5.01
CA ASP A 606 28.68 21.19 -3.55
C ASP A 606 27.30 21.03 -2.88
N GLN A 607 26.24 21.50 -3.54
CA GLN A 607 24.85 21.39 -3.12
C GLN A 607 23.93 21.01 -4.27
N ALA A 608 22.81 20.36 -3.95
CA ALA A 608 21.72 20.15 -4.89
C ALA A 608 20.76 21.35 -4.86
N TYR A 609 20.24 21.74 -6.01
CA TYR A 609 19.41 22.92 -6.13
C TYR A 609 17.93 22.54 -6.28
N THR A 610 17.05 23.20 -5.52
CA THR A 610 15.60 23.15 -5.74
C THR A 610 15.20 24.13 -6.85
N MET A 611 14.02 23.96 -7.45
CA MET A 611 13.52 24.89 -8.45
C MET A 611 13.33 26.30 -7.89
N ALA A 612 12.92 26.41 -6.62
CA ALA A 612 12.85 27.68 -5.91
C ALA A 612 14.24 28.34 -5.80
N LYS A 613 15.28 27.58 -5.42
CA LYS A 613 16.63 28.12 -5.31
C LYS A 613 17.22 28.50 -6.67
N LEU A 614 17.01 27.68 -7.69
CA LEU A 614 17.39 27.99 -9.06
C LEU A 614 16.69 29.26 -9.56
N LYS A 615 15.43 29.49 -9.16
CA LYS A 615 14.69 30.70 -9.50
C LYS A 615 15.26 31.93 -8.81
N GLU A 616 15.55 31.84 -7.51
CA GLU A 616 16.19 32.89 -6.72
C GLU A 616 17.55 33.30 -7.30
N MET A 617 18.34 32.32 -7.74
CA MET A 617 19.63 32.55 -8.39
C MET A 617 19.49 33.08 -9.83
N SER A 618 18.34 32.91 -10.47
CA SER A 618 18.08 33.27 -11.87
C SER A 618 17.53 34.69 -11.97
N ASN A 619 18.39 35.70 -11.82
CA ASN A 619 18.05 37.12 -12.08
C ASN A 619 17.78 37.42 -13.57
N ASP A 620 18.30 36.58 -14.48
CA ASP A 620 17.84 36.49 -15.88
C ASP A 620 18.30 35.17 -16.51
N THR A 621 19.61 34.90 -16.52
CA THR A 621 20.21 33.67 -17.05
C THR A 621 21.17 33.04 -16.04
N LEU A 622 21.00 31.76 -15.79
CA LEU A 622 21.75 30.95 -14.84
C LEU A 622 22.78 30.07 -15.58
N TYR A 623 23.99 30.02 -15.05
CA TYR A 623 25.10 29.21 -15.57
C TYR A 623 25.42 28.11 -14.56
N LEU A 624 25.14 26.85 -14.91
CA LEU A 624 25.30 25.72 -14.01
C LEU A 624 26.43 24.80 -14.49
N PRO A 625 27.29 24.29 -13.58
CA PRO A 625 28.36 23.36 -13.93
C PRO A 625 27.75 21.97 -14.18
N ALA A 626 27.31 21.71 -15.41
CA ALA A 626 26.89 20.36 -15.78
C ALA A 626 28.12 19.46 -15.99
N ALA A 627 27.94 18.15 -15.89
CA ALA A 627 29.02 17.17 -15.95
C ALA A 627 29.82 17.21 -17.27
N ARG A 628 29.23 17.76 -18.34
CA ARG A 628 29.88 17.98 -19.63
C ARG A 628 30.35 19.42 -19.83
N ASP A 629 29.39 20.35 -19.94
CA ASP A 629 29.61 21.77 -20.28
C ASP A 629 28.76 22.68 -19.37
N THR A 630 29.00 23.99 -19.39
CA THR A 630 28.16 24.94 -18.66
C THR A 630 26.73 24.98 -19.23
N LEU A 631 25.75 24.58 -18.43
CA LEU A 631 24.34 24.59 -18.79
C LEU A 631 23.74 25.98 -18.53
N LYS A 632 23.28 26.64 -19.59
CA LYS A 632 22.64 27.96 -19.53
C LYS A 632 21.13 27.82 -19.50
N LEU A 633 20.48 28.23 -18.41
CA LEU A 633 19.03 28.13 -18.22
C LEU A 633 18.45 29.48 -17.79
N ARG A 634 17.18 29.73 -18.10
CA ARG A 634 16.38 30.74 -17.38
C ARG A 634 15.22 30.08 -16.67
N ILE A 635 14.99 30.43 -15.41
CA ILE A 635 13.88 29.86 -14.63
C ILE A 635 12.74 30.87 -14.53
N LYS A 636 11.54 30.44 -14.91
CA LYS A 636 10.31 31.23 -14.82
C LYS A 636 9.26 30.48 -14.02
N GLU A 637 8.52 31.23 -13.22
CA GLU A 637 7.30 30.72 -12.59
C GLU A 637 6.12 31.02 -13.51
N HIS A 638 5.17 30.10 -13.56
CA HIS A 638 3.93 30.27 -14.31
C HIS A 638 2.76 30.16 -13.35
N SER A 639 2.00 31.24 -13.21
CA SER A 639 0.65 31.26 -12.64
C SER A 639 -0.34 31.34 -13.79
N GLU A 640 -1.11 30.29 -14.03
CA GLU A 640 -2.07 30.23 -15.14
C GLU A 640 -3.33 31.03 -14.77
N ASN A 641 -3.27 32.37 -14.76
CA ASN A 641 -4.43 33.28 -14.65
C ASN A 641 -4.85 33.89 -16.00
N GLU A 642 -4.24 33.49 -17.10
CA GLU A 642 -4.55 34.05 -18.41
C GLU A 642 -5.27 33.03 -19.31
N ARG A 643 -6.60 33.19 -19.38
CA ARG A 643 -7.52 32.96 -20.52
C ARG A 643 -8.51 31.77 -20.44
N TYR A 644 -9.78 32.14 -20.22
CA TYR A 644 -11.05 31.53 -20.67
C TYR A 644 -11.46 30.12 -20.19
N ASP A 645 -12.48 30.04 -19.32
CA ASP A 645 -13.85 29.52 -19.58
C ASP A 645 -14.64 29.57 -18.24
N GLU A 646 -15.76 30.28 -18.17
CA GLU A 646 -16.54 30.55 -16.94
C GLU A 646 -17.07 29.29 -16.23
N ASN A 647 -16.96 28.11 -16.86
CA ASN A 647 -17.48 26.84 -16.34
C ASN A 647 -16.41 25.78 -16.02
N ALA A 648 -15.12 26.11 -16.08
CA ALA A 648 -14.05 25.15 -15.75
C ALA A 648 -13.52 25.34 -14.33
N ILE A 649 -13.99 24.53 -13.38
CA ILE A 649 -13.32 24.37 -12.08
C ILE A 649 -11.95 23.72 -12.35
N ARG A 650 -10.86 24.49 -12.28
CA ARG A 650 -9.47 23.99 -12.31
C ARG A 650 -8.68 24.53 -11.13
N PRO A 651 -7.86 23.72 -10.46
CA PRO A 651 -6.99 24.21 -9.40
C PRO A 651 -5.93 25.15 -9.99
N GLU A 652 -5.70 26.28 -9.32
CA GLU A 652 -4.60 27.20 -9.57
C GLU A 652 -3.27 26.42 -9.56
N THR A 653 -2.73 26.06 -10.73
CA THR A 653 -1.44 25.36 -10.77
C THR A 653 -0.32 26.35 -11.03
N SER A 654 0.23 26.90 -9.95
CA SER A 654 1.56 27.50 -9.98
C SER A 654 2.61 26.40 -10.23
N GLY A 655 3.54 26.65 -11.16
CA GLY A 655 4.56 25.67 -11.52
C GLY A 655 5.78 26.33 -12.16
N TYR A 656 6.81 25.52 -12.45
CA TYR A 656 8.07 26.01 -13.00
C TYR A 656 8.19 25.73 -14.50
N GLN A 657 8.81 26.67 -15.21
CA GLN A 657 9.28 26.51 -16.57
C GLN A 657 10.77 26.84 -16.64
N VAL A 658 11.49 26.04 -17.42
CA VAL A 658 12.91 26.23 -17.73
C VAL A 658 13.01 26.65 -19.19
N GLU A 659 13.70 27.74 -19.46
CA GLU A 659 14.04 28.18 -20.81
C GLU A 659 15.47 27.73 -21.13
N TRP A 660 15.62 26.91 -22.17
CA TRP A 660 16.90 26.47 -22.68
C TRP A 660 16.95 26.76 -24.17
N GLU A 661 17.90 27.62 -24.58
CA GLU A 661 18.08 28.05 -25.97
C GLU A 661 16.81 28.61 -26.63
N GLY A 662 16.07 29.42 -25.88
CA GLY A 662 14.81 30.00 -26.33
C GLY A 662 13.62 29.03 -26.31
N LYS A 663 13.84 27.73 -26.07
CA LYS A 663 12.77 26.74 -25.88
C LYS A 663 12.27 26.78 -24.44
N LYS A 664 10.98 27.05 -24.26
CA LYS A 664 10.31 26.95 -22.95
C LYS A 664 9.93 25.50 -22.68
N ILE A 665 10.42 24.96 -21.57
CA ILE A 665 10.26 23.57 -21.16
C ILE A 665 9.55 23.54 -19.81
N ARG A 666 8.42 22.84 -19.74
CA ARG A 666 7.67 22.69 -18.49
C ARG A 666 8.40 21.73 -17.54
N VAL A 667 8.48 22.08 -16.26
CA VAL A 667 8.85 21.13 -15.20
C VAL A 667 7.59 20.37 -14.78
N ILE A 668 7.57 19.07 -15.01
CA ILE A 668 6.42 18.19 -14.78
C ILE A 668 6.32 17.82 -13.30
N ARG A 669 7.45 17.48 -12.69
CA ARG A 669 7.58 17.19 -11.25
C ARG A 669 8.86 17.85 -10.73
N PRO A 670 8.76 18.99 -10.03
CA PRO A 670 9.90 19.65 -9.43
C PRO A 670 10.35 18.90 -8.17
N ASP A 671 11.58 19.17 -7.75
CA ASP A 671 12.10 18.85 -6.40
C ASP A 671 11.86 17.41 -5.91
N VAL A 672 12.14 16.42 -6.75
CA VAL A 672 12.14 15.00 -6.34
C VAL A 672 13.40 14.74 -5.54
N GLU A 673 13.31 14.87 -4.23
CA GLU A 673 14.46 14.72 -3.33
C GLU A 673 14.97 13.28 -3.27
N CYS A 674 16.29 13.14 -3.25
CA CYS A 674 17.03 11.88 -3.09
C CYS A 674 18.13 12.09 -2.03
N THR A 675 18.68 11.01 -1.50
CA THR A 675 19.73 11.03 -0.46
C THR A 675 21.03 11.70 -0.90
N ASN A 676 21.32 11.71 -2.21
CA ASN A 676 22.53 12.31 -2.79
C ASN A 676 22.23 13.39 -3.85
N GLY A 677 21.00 13.89 -3.94
CA GLY A 677 20.66 14.91 -4.94
C GLY A 677 19.17 15.17 -5.10
N ILE A 678 18.82 15.89 -6.17
CA ILE A 678 17.46 16.23 -6.53
C ILE A 678 17.24 15.91 -8.01
N ILE A 679 16.08 15.35 -8.34
CA ILE A 679 15.63 15.18 -9.73
C ILE A 679 14.54 16.22 -10.03
N HIS A 680 14.67 16.91 -11.16
CA HIS A 680 13.60 17.71 -11.75
C HIS A 680 13.12 17.02 -13.01
N VAL A 681 11.88 16.52 -12.99
CA VAL A 681 11.32 15.84 -14.15
C VAL A 681 10.87 16.89 -15.17
N ILE A 682 11.47 16.88 -16.36
CA ILE A 682 11.22 17.90 -17.39
C ILE A 682 10.44 17.36 -18.58
N GLY A 683 9.67 18.26 -19.21
CA GLY A 683 8.76 17.97 -20.30
C GLY A 683 9.42 17.84 -21.69
N SER A 684 10.71 18.15 -21.82
CA SER A 684 11.43 18.10 -23.09
C SER A 684 12.91 17.84 -22.85
N VAL A 685 13.59 17.23 -23.82
CA VAL A 685 15.03 16.91 -23.73
C VAL A 685 15.86 18.13 -24.14
N PHE A 686 16.97 18.40 -23.44
CA PHE A 686 18.00 19.37 -23.86
C PHE A 686 18.83 18.82 -25.03
N LEU A 687 18.18 18.68 -26.18
CA LEU A 687 18.67 18.06 -27.40
C LEU A 687 18.66 19.04 -28.57
N LYS A 688 19.75 19.06 -29.35
CA LYS A 688 19.84 19.67 -30.68
C LYS A 688 19.97 18.61 -31.74
N ASP A 689 19.51 18.91 -32.95
CA ASP A 689 19.76 18.03 -34.10
C ASP A 689 21.26 17.88 -34.42
N SER A 690 22.05 18.92 -34.15
CA SER A 690 23.50 18.92 -34.37
C SER A 690 24.31 18.13 -33.34
N ASP A 691 23.69 17.61 -32.26
CA ASP A 691 24.37 16.84 -31.21
C ASP A 691 24.80 15.44 -31.68
N VAL A 692 24.13 14.89 -32.69
CA VAL A 692 24.43 13.56 -33.25
C VAL A 692 24.84 13.69 -34.72
N ARG A 693 26.13 13.99 -34.93
CA ARG A 693 26.71 14.00 -36.27
C ARG A 693 27.05 12.59 -36.72
N VAL A 694 26.52 12.20 -37.87
CA VAL A 694 26.99 11.00 -38.58
C VAL A 694 27.94 11.47 -39.65
N THR A 695 29.24 11.27 -39.45
CA THR A 695 30.16 11.31 -40.57
C THR A 695 29.90 10.05 -41.40
N GLY A 696 29.12 10.21 -42.47
CA GLY A 696 29.10 9.23 -43.55
C GLY A 696 30.45 9.25 -44.24
N GLY A 697 31.14 8.11 -44.23
CA GLY A 697 32.47 7.95 -44.80
C GLY A 697 33.57 7.95 -43.74
N ALA A 698 34.44 6.96 -43.81
CA ALA A 698 35.67 6.91 -43.04
C ALA A 698 36.42 8.25 -43.18
N SER A 699 36.40 9.05 -42.12
CA SER A 699 37.33 10.17 -41.98
C SER A 699 38.32 9.79 -40.90
N LEU A 700 39.55 9.53 -41.32
CA LEU A 700 40.74 9.25 -40.51
C LEU A 700 41.17 10.45 -39.61
N ALA A 701 40.25 11.32 -39.19
CA ALA A 701 40.59 12.63 -38.62
C ALA A 701 40.19 12.85 -37.14
N THR A 702 39.88 11.81 -36.36
CA THR A 702 39.67 11.93 -34.89
C THR A 702 40.56 11.03 -34.04
N LEU A 703 41.73 10.65 -34.57
CA LEU A 703 42.88 10.17 -33.78
C LEU A 703 43.94 11.28 -33.64
N ALA A 704 43.61 12.40 -33.01
CA ALA A 704 44.60 13.36 -32.50
C ALA A 704 43.95 14.26 -31.45
N PRO A 705 44.23 14.04 -30.14
CA PRO A 705 45.44 14.63 -29.55
C PRO A 705 46.43 13.63 -28.94
N HIS A 706 46.19 12.31 -29.01
CA HIS A 706 47.07 11.31 -28.37
C HIS A 706 48.24 10.81 -29.23
N LEU A 707 48.41 11.29 -30.47
CA LEU A 707 49.49 10.89 -31.37
C LEU A 707 50.66 11.89 -31.47
N ILE A 708 50.58 13.05 -30.81
CA ILE A 708 51.70 14.03 -30.75
C ILE A 708 52.73 13.68 -29.65
N MET A 709 52.51 12.63 -28.85
CA MET A 709 53.48 12.16 -27.84
C MET A 709 54.39 11.02 -28.30
N ILE A 710 54.29 10.54 -29.55
CA ILE A 710 55.11 9.42 -30.05
C ILE A 710 56.19 9.84 -31.08
N LEU A 711 56.28 11.13 -31.45
CA LEU A 711 57.29 11.62 -32.41
C LEU A 711 58.40 12.52 -31.82
N ILE A 712 58.65 12.49 -30.50
CA ILE A 712 59.82 13.16 -29.89
C ILE A 712 60.79 12.18 -29.20
N ALA A 713 60.45 10.89 -29.06
CA ALA A 713 61.33 9.90 -28.41
C ALA A 713 62.21 9.10 -29.41
N LYS A 714 62.79 9.77 -30.42
CA LYS A 714 63.80 9.15 -31.29
C LYS A 714 64.86 10.13 -31.79
N TRP A 715 65.30 11.04 -30.92
CA TRP A 715 66.54 11.83 -31.08
C TRP A 715 67.09 12.16 -29.69
N HIS A 716 67.35 11.13 -28.89
CA HIS A 716 68.28 11.14 -27.74
C HIS A 716 68.43 9.70 -27.23
N LEU A 717 69.26 8.92 -27.92
CA LEU A 717 70.12 7.84 -27.42
C LEU A 717 70.98 7.33 -28.58
#